data_AF-A0A2D2H836-F1
#
_entry.id   AF-A0A2D2H836-F1
#
_cell.length_a   1.000
_cell.length_b   1.000
_cell.length_c   1.000
_cell.angle_alpha   90.00
_cell.angle_beta   90.00
_cell.angle_gamma   90.00
#
_symmetry.space_group_name_H-M   'P 1'
#
loop_
_entity.id
_entity.type
_entity.pdbx_description
1 polymer ?
#
loop_
_entity_poly.entity_id
_entity_poly.type
_entity_poly.pdbx_seq_one_letter_code
_entity_poly.pdbx_strand_id
1 'polypeptide(L)'
;MRLLIDMQGAQGTSRLRGIGRYSRDLALALAQEARGHEVHLLLNGTLGDGGDALREAFGEVLPDSAFHLWWGPAGAPDVTEPRPARRTAGEILRAEAIAALAPDLLLATSLFEGSSDDVIARWPPDRARPATAAVCYDLIPLIQREDYLDGPWAGAQRLKDWYFRCLHEMAEADLLLAISEASRQDAMEHLALPGDRVVNIRAGYSAVFGPQRMDATRKQALLARYGLRDGFVLFVGGGDPRKNEAGLLRAQALLPPALRARHQLVIVGATDPAEFALARKAAGLGAEEAVLIRFVPEADLPALYAACDLSVLPSFYEGFGLPVLEAMACGAPAIGSRAGSLPEVIGLEEALFDPRDPADIARVMTRALAEPAFRAQLLAHAPAQAARFGWADTAARSWSALEALLEAPRLRDRPAHLVPGRRLPRLALVSPLPPQPTGIADYTRELAPALARHYDVTLVCESGLTEDERLRGAFPVLDAGTFGNLGERFDRVLHQLGNSDLHDFQYRGLLAEQPGVATLHDSFLSGHALWRAYREGDRERLVAALHASHGWPAVLTWLREGDIAATRAWPCSLPVLRDTIGVIQHSLHAAEWTRRHYDAATAGEPAIIPHLRRLPPKGDRAAARRRLGLAPDLPVIASFGILTASKLPDRLVAACHGLHHAGKRPLLALVGEAVEQLDLPREGATLRLTGRVSPQDYADWMAAADIAVQLRDHSRGETSGALIDCLAAGLPVVVNRHGTMSQVPDGCLRAIPERFGDGELRAVLQDLLQDPASGRQLGARAREWVRETLSPERIGLAYREAIEAFYDRPGAFLRLGDPFHGALLPRGSAEDWASVAQASLANFPPRRPPFLFLDVTDGWPDPAELERLLLAHPPALRVEPVRFEMPAEDGATLPAGTRAAPAGAYRTAPEAVFPLLGRRFADLVPRPLCPAPGDLLLRPLASPPAEARRWALRALERRGCVLAERGAGGRAVPAAGASLPGWFQGLLSS
;
A
#
# COMPACT_ATOMS: atom_id res chain seq x y z
N MET A 1 13.24 -3.25 17.62
CA MET A 1 12.56 -3.95 16.52
C MET A 1 11.17 -3.37 16.33
N ARG A 2 10.59 -3.54 15.15
CA ARG A 2 9.22 -3.24 14.80
C ARG A 2 8.39 -4.52 14.83
N LEU A 3 7.55 -4.66 15.86
CA LEU A 3 6.57 -5.73 16.00
C LEU A 3 5.25 -5.30 15.37
N LEU A 4 4.78 -6.04 14.36
CA LEU A 4 3.43 -5.92 13.83
C LEU A 4 2.55 -7.04 14.38
N ILE A 5 1.48 -6.68 15.09
CA ILE A 5 0.50 -7.64 15.63
C ILE A 5 -0.72 -7.66 14.72
N ASP A 6 -1.06 -8.83 14.18
CA ASP A 6 -2.32 -9.03 13.45
C ASP A 6 -3.47 -9.22 14.44
N MET A 7 -4.39 -8.25 14.43
CA MET A 7 -5.51 -8.18 15.37
C MET A 7 -6.79 -8.84 14.85
N GLN A 8 -6.77 -9.53 13.71
CA GLN A 8 -7.95 -10.18 13.17
C GLN A 8 -8.59 -11.19 14.13
N GLY A 9 -7.80 -11.85 15.00
CA GLY A 9 -8.32 -12.72 16.07
C GLY A 9 -9.20 -11.99 17.10
N ALA A 10 -9.00 -10.69 17.29
CA ALA A 10 -9.82 -9.82 18.14
C ALA A 10 -10.93 -9.08 17.36
N GLN A 11 -10.95 -9.15 16.02
CA GLN A 11 -11.98 -8.52 15.18
C GLN A 11 -13.03 -9.50 14.65
N GLY A 12 -12.65 -10.74 14.36
CA GLY A 12 -13.50 -11.77 13.76
C GLY A 12 -14.61 -12.30 14.68
N THR A 13 -15.21 -13.42 14.29
CA THR A 13 -16.29 -14.08 15.04
C THR A 13 -15.91 -14.43 16.49
N SER A 14 -14.61 -14.63 16.76
CA SER A 14 -14.06 -14.91 18.09
C SER A 14 -13.99 -13.69 19.02
N ARG A 15 -14.28 -12.46 18.57
CA ARG A 15 -14.14 -11.21 19.35
C ARG A 15 -14.91 -11.18 20.68
N LEU A 16 -16.02 -11.91 20.77
CA LEU A 16 -16.85 -12.00 22.00
C LEU A 16 -16.62 -13.29 22.79
N ARG A 17 -15.63 -14.10 22.39
CA ARG A 17 -15.27 -15.39 22.98
C ARG A 17 -13.88 -15.34 23.61
N GLY A 18 -13.49 -16.41 24.29
CA GLY A 18 -12.22 -16.50 25.02
C GLY A 18 -10.99 -16.13 24.20
N ILE A 19 -10.88 -16.60 22.95
CA ILE A 19 -9.74 -16.31 22.06
C ILE A 19 -9.65 -14.83 21.69
N GLY A 20 -10.75 -14.19 21.26
CA GLY A 20 -10.70 -12.78 20.88
C GLY A 20 -10.35 -11.85 22.04
N ARG A 21 -10.86 -12.14 23.24
CA ARG A 21 -10.46 -11.44 24.47
C ARG A 21 -8.98 -11.64 24.79
N TYR A 22 -8.51 -12.88 24.71
CA TYR A 22 -7.09 -13.21 24.94
C TYR A 22 -6.17 -12.47 23.95
N SER A 23 -6.50 -12.50 22.66
CA SER A 23 -5.76 -11.81 21.60
C SER A 23 -5.62 -10.31 21.89
N ARG A 24 -6.72 -9.66 22.32
CA ARG A 24 -6.72 -8.25 22.71
C ARG A 24 -5.84 -7.99 23.92
N ASP A 25 -6.04 -8.75 25.00
CA ASP A 25 -5.37 -8.49 26.27
C ASP A 25 -3.85 -8.80 26.19
N LEU A 26 -3.45 -9.83 25.43
CA LEU A 26 -2.05 -10.12 25.14
C LEU A 26 -1.40 -8.97 24.36
N ALA A 27 -2.04 -8.51 23.29
CA ALA A 27 -1.52 -7.42 22.46
C ALA A 27 -1.40 -6.12 23.27
N LEU A 28 -2.36 -5.83 24.15
CA LEU A 28 -2.33 -4.68 25.04
C LEU A 28 -1.16 -4.77 26.02
N ALA A 29 -0.95 -5.93 26.62
CA ALA A 29 0.16 -6.17 27.55
C ALA A 29 1.53 -6.04 26.85
N LEU A 30 1.66 -6.56 25.62
CA LEU A 30 2.87 -6.37 24.80
C LEU A 30 3.13 -4.89 24.49
N ALA A 31 2.08 -4.12 24.18
CA ALA A 31 2.18 -2.69 23.92
C ALA A 31 2.58 -1.89 25.17
N GLN A 32 2.03 -2.23 26.34
CA GLN A 32 2.38 -1.60 27.62
C GLN A 32 3.82 -1.91 28.05
N GLU A 33 4.28 -3.13 27.78
CA GLU A 33 5.62 -3.62 28.15
C GLU A 33 6.59 -3.62 26.96
N ALA A 34 6.53 -2.63 26.06
CA ALA A 34 7.22 -2.67 24.77
C ALA A 34 8.77 -2.70 24.81
N ARG A 35 9.41 -2.55 25.97
CA ARG A 35 10.88 -2.61 26.16
C ARG A 35 11.71 -1.74 25.20
N GLY A 36 11.15 -0.62 24.72
CA GLY A 36 11.80 0.25 23.74
C GLY A 36 11.69 -0.21 22.28
N HIS A 37 10.83 -1.18 21.99
CA HIS A 37 10.44 -1.59 20.64
C HIS A 37 9.24 -0.81 20.12
N GLU A 38 9.08 -0.77 18.80
CA GLU A 38 7.90 -0.21 18.14
C GLU A 38 6.82 -1.29 18.04
N VAL A 39 5.64 -1.04 18.60
CA VAL A 39 4.47 -1.94 18.50
C VAL A 39 3.44 -1.32 17.57
N HIS A 40 3.05 -2.06 16.54
CA HIS A 40 2.06 -1.66 15.57
C HIS A 40 0.95 -2.71 15.48
N LEU A 41 -0.27 -2.26 15.21
CA LEU A 41 -1.43 -3.11 15.07
C LEU A 41 -1.92 -3.10 13.62
N LEU A 42 -2.07 -4.28 13.03
CA LEU A 42 -2.69 -4.46 11.72
C LEU A 42 -4.18 -4.81 11.92
N LEU A 43 -5.05 -3.97 11.37
CA LEU A 43 -6.51 -4.08 11.45
C LEU A 43 -7.10 -4.39 10.07
N ASN A 44 -8.01 -5.36 10.00
CA ASN A 44 -8.78 -5.64 8.78
C ASN A 44 -10.06 -4.80 8.75
N GLY A 45 -10.15 -3.89 7.78
CA GLY A 45 -11.28 -2.98 7.60
C GLY A 45 -12.58 -3.66 7.14
N THR A 46 -12.53 -4.88 6.62
CA THR A 46 -13.77 -5.61 6.22
C THR A 46 -14.57 -6.12 7.40
N LEU A 47 -13.95 -6.25 8.59
CA LEU A 47 -14.56 -6.83 9.79
C LEU A 47 -15.34 -5.82 10.65
N GLY A 48 -15.71 -4.66 10.09
CA GLY A 48 -16.60 -3.67 10.70
C GLY A 48 -16.06 -3.02 11.98
N ASP A 49 -16.97 -2.71 12.92
CA ASP A 49 -16.72 -1.86 14.11
C ASP A 49 -15.71 -2.45 15.12
N GLY A 50 -15.21 -3.68 14.91
CA GLY A 50 -14.18 -4.27 15.76
C GLY A 50 -12.86 -3.48 15.76
N GLY A 51 -12.55 -2.76 14.67
CA GLY A 51 -11.38 -1.89 14.59
C GLY A 51 -11.46 -0.66 15.51
N ASP A 52 -12.64 -0.04 15.61
CA ASP A 52 -12.84 1.17 16.42
C ASP A 52 -12.73 0.85 17.92
N ALA A 53 -13.31 -0.28 18.36
CA ALA A 53 -13.18 -0.74 19.73
C ALA A 53 -11.72 -1.04 20.13
N LEU A 54 -10.90 -1.54 19.19
CA LEU A 54 -9.47 -1.73 19.42
C LEU A 54 -8.71 -0.39 19.46
N ARG A 55 -9.06 0.58 18.63
CA ARG A 55 -8.46 1.93 18.72
C ARG A 55 -8.75 2.59 20.07
N GLU A 56 -9.99 2.49 20.54
CA GLU A 56 -10.38 2.99 21.87
C GLU A 56 -9.59 2.28 22.99
N ALA A 57 -9.52 0.94 22.96
CA ALA A 57 -8.84 0.17 23.99
C ALA A 57 -7.32 0.40 24.06
N PHE A 58 -6.68 0.79 22.96
CA PHE A 58 -5.23 0.97 22.87
C PHE A 58 -4.80 2.44 22.81
N GLY A 59 -5.72 3.39 22.67
CA GLY A 59 -5.41 4.81 22.41
C GLY A 59 -4.63 5.52 23.52
N GLU A 60 -4.67 5.00 24.75
CA GLU A 60 -3.85 5.50 25.87
C GLU A 60 -2.39 4.98 25.83
N VAL A 61 -2.14 3.88 25.12
CA VAL A 61 -0.84 3.17 25.10
C VAL A 61 -0.10 3.38 23.78
N LEU A 62 -0.81 3.44 22.65
CA LEU A 62 -0.24 3.56 21.32
C LEU A 62 -0.71 4.84 20.62
N PRO A 63 0.17 5.55 19.90
CA PRO A 63 -0.24 6.70 19.09
C PRO A 63 -1.08 6.25 17.89
N ASP A 64 -1.87 7.17 17.33
CA ASP A 64 -2.70 6.89 16.13
C ASP A 64 -1.90 6.34 14.94
N SER A 65 -0.62 6.71 14.81
CA SER A 65 0.29 6.22 13.77
C SER A 65 0.68 4.74 13.91
N ALA A 66 0.35 4.11 15.04
CA ALA A 66 0.60 2.69 15.27
C ALA A 66 -0.49 1.77 14.69
N PHE A 67 -1.63 2.32 14.28
CA PHE A 67 -2.79 1.55 13.81
C PHE A 67 -2.88 1.56 12.28
N HIS A 68 -2.61 0.42 11.67
CA HIS A 68 -2.60 0.26 10.21
C HIS A 68 -3.84 -0.50 9.74
N LEU A 69 -4.57 0.06 8.80
CA LEU A 69 -5.75 -0.57 8.20
C LEU A 69 -5.40 -1.18 6.84
N TRP A 70 -5.89 -2.39 6.60
CA TRP A 70 -5.92 -3.00 5.27
C TRP A 70 -7.33 -3.50 4.96
N TRP A 71 -7.67 -3.70 3.69
CA TRP A 71 -9.01 -4.05 3.23
C TRP A 71 -8.99 -5.30 2.32
N GLY A 72 -9.62 -6.38 2.74
CA GLY A 72 -9.88 -7.53 1.86
C GLY A 72 -11.09 -7.32 0.92
N PRO A 73 -11.28 -8.18 -0.09
CA PRO A 73 -12.58 -8.30 -0.77
C PRO A 73 -13.62 -8.87 0.21
N ALA A 74 -14.77 -8.20 0.34
CA ALA A 74 -15.81 -8.62 1.29
C ALA A 74 -16.51 -9.92 0.87
N GLY A 75 -16.95 -10.71 1.86
CA GLY A 75 -17.70 -11.95 1.66
C GLY A 75 -16.82 -13.07 1.10
N ALA A 76 -15.67 -13.31 1.74
CA ALA A 76 -14.68 -14.32 1.37
C ALA A 76 -14.36 -15.31 2.51
N PRO A 77 -15.36 -15.88 3.22
CA PRO A 77 -15.11 -16.94 4.20
C PRO A 77 -14.53 -18.18 3.53
N ASP A 78 -13.66 -18.91 4.24
CA ASP A 78 -12.98 -20.08 3.66
C ASP A 78 -13.91 -21.31 3.57
N VAL A 79 -14.91 -21.43 4.45
CA VAL A 79 -15.72 -22.66 4.57
C VAL A 79 -17.19 -22.45 4.24
N THR A 80 -17.88 -21.49 4.85
CA THR A 80 -19.36 -21.38 4.79
C THR A 80 -19.87 -21.03 3.39
N GLU A 81 -19.20 -20.11 2.69
CA GLU A 81 -19.53 -19.66 1.33
C GLU A 81 -18.26 -19.32 0.53
N PRO A 82 -17.48 -20.32 0.07
CA PRO A 82 -16.14 -20.08 -0.46
C PRO A 82 -16.17 -19.30 -1.78
N ARG A 83 -15.37 -18.23 -1.83
CA ARG A 83 -15.12 -17.39 -3.02
C ARG A 83 -13.60 -17.39 -3.33
N PRO A 84 -13.06 -18.42 -4.02
CA PRO A 84 -11.62 -18.60 -4.16
C PRO A 84 -10.88 -17.40 -4.75
N ALA A 85 -11.44 -16.75 -5.77
CA ALA A 85 -10.84 -15.55 -6.37
C ALA A 85 -10.72 -14.39 -5.37
N ARG A 86 -11.78 -14.12 -4.59
CA ARG A 86 -11.78 -13.09 -3.53
C ARG A 86 -10.80 -13.45 -2.41
N ARG A 87 -10.78 -14.73 -1.99
CA ARG A 87 -9.92 -15.23 -0.92
C ARG A 87 -8.43 -15.09 -1.27
N THR A 88 -8.01 -15.63 -2.41
CA THR A 88 -6.62 -15.51 -2.89
C THR A 88 -6.24 -14.05 -3.07
N ALA A 89 -7.16 -13.23 -3.58
CA ALA A 89 -6.87 -11.81 -3.72
C ALA A 89 -6.68 -11.09 -2.38
N GLY A 90 -7.49 -11.41 -1.36
CA GLY A 90 -7.32 -10.87 -0.02
C GLY A 90 -6.01 -11.30 0.64
N GLU A 91 -5.60 -12.56 0.45
CA GLU A 91 -4.32 -13.09 0.95
C GLU A 91 -3.14 -12.28 0.42
N ILE A 92 -3.16 -12.01 -0.88
CA ILE A 92 -2.19 -11.15 -1.57
C ILE A 92 -2.23 -9.72 -1.03
N LEU A 93 -3.40 -9.07 -0.99
CA LEU A 93 -3.52 -7.67 -0.56
C LEU A 93 -3.05 -7.49 0.89
N ARG A 94 -3.32 -8.47 1.77
CA ARG A 94 -2.82 -8.46 3.15
C ARG A 94 -1.30 -8.61 3.19
N ALA A 95 -0.73 -9.53 2.41
CA ALA A 95 0.72 -9.71 2.33
C ALA A 95 1.43 -8.42 1.90
N GLU A 96 0.90 -7.74 0.87
CA GLU A 96 1.41 -6.46 0.40
C GLU A 96 1.26 -5.35 1.46
N ALA A 97 0.12 -5.29 2.18
CA ALA A 97 -0.07 -4.36 3.28
C ALA A 97 0.92 -4.59 4.43
N ILE A 98 1.26 -5.84 4.73
CA ILE A 98 2.31 -6.19 5.72
C ILE A 98 3.69 -5.76 5.22
N ALA A 99 4.03 -6.05 3.96
CA ALA A 99 5.30 -5.68 3.36
C ALA A 99 5.52 -4.17 3.36
N ALA A 100 4.45 -3.38 3.13
CA ALA A 100 4.44 -1.92 3.21
C ALA A 100 5.02 -1.34 4.50
N LEU A 101 4.74 -2.04 5.60
CA LEU A 101 5.08 -1.60 6.95
C LEU A 101 6.51 -1.99 7.32
N ALA A 102 7.15 -2.85 6.52
CA ALA A 102 8.48 -3.41 6.73
C ALA A 102 8.73 -3.82 8.20
N PRO A 103 7.87 -4.68 8.79
CA PRO A 103 8.07 -5.13 10.17
C PRO A 103 9.27 -6.07 10.28
N ASP A 104 9.96 -6.04 11.41
CA ASP A 104 10.99 -7.05 11.72
C ASP A 104 10.32 -8.39 12.05
N LEU A 105 9.14 -8.34 12.68
CA LEU A 105 8.39 -9.51 13.13
C LEU A 105 6.88 -9.30 12.98
N LEU A 106 6.18 -10.34 12.49
CA LEU A 106 4.72 -10.43 12.43
C LEU A 106 4.20 -11.45 13.46
N LEU A 107 3.36 -11.00 14.39
CA LEU A 107 2.68 -11.85 15.37
C LEU A 107 1.21 -12.06 14.99
N ALA A 108 0.81 -13.31 14.71
CA ALA A 108 -0.59 -13.69 14.57
C ALA A 108 -1.18 -14.12 15.92
N THR A 109 -2.21 -13.42 16.38
CA THR A 109 -2.88 -13.70 17.67
C THR A 109 -3.80 -14.93 17.63
N SER A 110 -4.24 -15.33 16.43
CA SER A 110 -4.97 -16.57 16.17
C SER A 110 -4.81 -16.96 14.70
N LEU A 111 -4.50 -18.23 14.41
CA LEU A 111 -4.46 -18.78 13.05
C LEU A 111 -5.71 -19.60 12.69
N PHE A 112 -6.56 -19.90 13.66
CA PHE A 112 -7.76 -20.71 13.52
C PHE A 112 -9.02 -19.85 13.41
N GLU A 113 -8.99 -18.89 12.49
CA GLU A 113 -10.10 -17.97 12.17
C GLU A 113 -10.43 -18.02 10.66
N GLY A 114 -11.48 -17.33 10.21
CA GLY A 114 -11.76 -17.20 8.78
C GLY A 114 -12.64 -18.31 8.18
N SER A 115 -13.16 -19.23 8.99
CA SER A 115 -14.04 -20.30 8.49
C SER A 115 -15.40 -19.77 8.03
N SER A 116 -15.94 -18.78 8.75
CA SER A 116 -17.26 -18.18 8.52
C SER A 116 -17.25 -16.65 8.38
N ASP A 117 -16.08 -16.02 8.39
CA ASP A 117 -15.89 -14.57 8.25
C ASP A 117 -14.71 -14.24 7.32
N ASP A 118 -14.50 -12.94 7.07
CA ASP A 118 -13.49 -12.42 6.14
C ASP A 118 -12.06 -12.39 6.73
N VAL A 119 -11.80 -13.13 7.82
CA VAL A 119 -10.45 -13.22 8.40
C VAL A 119 -9.53 -14.01 7.48
N ILE A 120 -8.32 -13.47 7.27
CA ILE A 120 -7.26 -14.12 6.50
C ILE A 120 -6.11 -14.49 7.43
N ALA A 121 -5.99 -15.78 7.71
CA ALA A 121 -5.02 -16.38 8.62
C ALA A 121 -3.97 -17.21 7.87
N ARG A 122 -3.26 -16.57 6.92
CA ARG A 122 -2.11 -17.16 6.20
C ARG A 122 -0.86 -16.30 6.31
N TRP A 123 0.30 -16.94 6.22
CA TRP A 123 1.56 -16.21 6.14
C TRP A 123 1.77 -15.58 4.76
N PRO A 124 2.41 -14.39 4.69
CA PRO A 124 2.90 -13.84 3.42
C PRO A 124 3.88 -14.81 2.74
N PRO A 125 3.98 -14.79 1.40
CA PRO A 125 4.97 -15.61 0.67
C PRO A 125 6.41 -15.19 1.00
N ASP A 126 7.35 -16.14 0.86
CA ASP A 126 8.74 -16.04 1.35
C ASP A 126 9.52 -14.78 0.95
N ARG A 127 9.26 -14.20 -0.23
CA ARG A 127 9.95 -12.99 -0.70
C ARG A 127 9.64 -11.73 0.13
N ALA A 128 8.52 -11.73 0.86
CA ALA A 128 8.03 -10.60 1.63
C ALA A 128 7.76 -10.96 3.11
N ARG A 129 8.13 -12.17 3.56
CA ARG A 129 7.75 -12.70 4.87
C ARG A 129 8.76 -12.25 5.96
N PRO A 130 8.36 -11.42 6.94
CA PRO A 130 9.19 -11.11 8.11
C PRO A 130 9.33 -12.36 9.01
N ALA A 131 10.08 -12.27 10.11
CA ALA A 131 10.02 -13.33 11.12
C ALA A 131 8.57 -13.48 11.61
N THR A 132 8.10 -14.72 11.77
CA THR A 132 6.69 -14.98 12.13
C THR A 132 6.55 -15.66 13.48
N ALA A 133 5.63 -15.15 14.30
CA ALA A 133 5.23 -15.79 15.54
C ALA A 133 3.71 -15.98 15.58
N ALA A 134 3.24 -17.04 16.23
CA ALA A 134 1.81 -17.27 16.45
C ALA A 134 1.51 -17.80 17.85
N VAL A 135 0.34 -17.46 18.38
CA VAL A 135 -0.14 -18.03 19.66
C VAL A 135 -0.68 -19.45 19.42
N CYS A 136 -0.20 -20.41 20.22
CA CYS A 136 -0.69 -21.78 20.24
C CYS A 136 -1.58 -21.99 21.47
N TYR A 137 -2.90 -22.01 21.24
CA TYR A 137 -3.88 -22.21 22.31
C TYR A 137 -3.99 -23.68 22.71
N ASP A 138 -4.44 -24.53 21.79
CA ASP A 138 -4.52 -25.97 21.96
C ASP A 138 -4.61 -26.68 20.60
N LEU A 139 -4.42 -27.99 20.62
CA LEU A 139 -4.59 -28.88 19.47
C LEU A 139 -5.70 -29.90 19.73
N ILE A 140 -6.70 -29.56 20.57
CA ILE A 140 -7.74 -30.50 21.01
C ILE A 140 -8.46 -31.18 19.83
N PRO A 141 -8.87 -30.47 18.76
CA PRO A 141 -9.52 -31.14 17.63
C PRO A 141 -8.62 -32.16 16.92
N LEU A 142 -7.29 -31.99 16.96
CA LEU A 142 -6.33 -32.95 16.41
C LEU A 142 -6.11 -34.14 17.36
N ILE A 143 -6.03 -33.89 18.67
CA ILE A 143 -5.81 -34.90 19.72
C ILE A 143 -7.05 -35.80 19.86
N GLN A 144 -8.23 -35.19 19.90
CA GLN A 144 -9.54 -35.86 20.03
C GLN A 144 -10.20 -35.98 18.66
N ARG A 145 -9.43 -36.46 17.68
CA ARG A 145 -9.82 -36.49 16.27
C ARG A 145 -11.16 -37.19 16.02
N GLU A 146 -11.45 -38.25 16.76
CA GLU A 146 -12.71 -39.00 16.64
C GLU A 146 -13.92 -38.15 17.02
N ASP A 147 -13.80 -37.26 18.00
CA ASP A 147 -14.93 -36.45 18.47
C ASP A 147 -15.14 -35.18 17.62
N TYR A 148 -14.05 -34.59 17.09
CA TYR A 148 -14.10 -33.29 16.41
C TYR A 148 -13.93 -33.33 14.89
N LEU A 149 -13.25 -34.33 14.32
CA LEU A 149 -12.86 -34.36 12.90
C LEU A 149 -13.30 -35.60 12.12
N ASP A 150 -13.49 -36.74 12.79
CA ASP A 150 -13.80 -38.03 12.14
C ASP A 150 -15.15 -38.65 12.57
N GLY A 151 -15.77 -38.13 13.63
CA GLY A 151 -17.00 -38.67 14.21
C GLY A 151 -18.30 -38.19 13.54
N PRO A 152 -19.46 -38.66 14.03
CA PRO A 152 -20.77 -38.26 13.50
C PRO A 152 -21.09 -36.77 13.73
N TRP A 153 -20.34 -36.09 14.59
CA TRP A 153 -20.40 -34.65 14.84
C TRP A 153 -19.33 -33.85 14.07
N ALA A 154 -18.46 -34.51 13.31
CA ALA A 154 -17.45 -33.86 12.49
C ALA A 154 -18.12 -32.92 11.47
N GLY A 155 -17.59 -31.70 11.35
CA GLY A 155 -18.09 -30.74 10.37
C GLY A 155 -17.96 -31.26 8.93
N ALA A 156 -18.51 -30.49 7.98
CA ALA A 156 -18.34 -30.79 6.55
C ALA A 156 -16.84 -30.95 6.19
N GLN A 157 -16.50 -31.81 5.22
CA GLN A 157 -15.12 -32.05 4.77
C GLN A 157 -14.30 -30.77 4.58
N ARG A 158 -14.93 -29.68 4.12
CA ARG A 158 -14.29 -28.35 3.98
C ARG A 158 -13.80 -27.75 5.30
N LEU A 159 -14.52 -27.93 6.40
CA LEU A 159 -14.10 -27.47 7.73
C LEU A 159 -12.86 -28.23 8.20
N LYS A 160 -12.81 -29.54 7.92
CA LYS A 160 -11.64 -30.37 8.17
C LYS A 160 -10.44 -29.91 7.34
N ASP A 161 -10.62 -29.70 6.04
CA ASP A 161 -9.57 -29.20 5.16
C ASP A 161 -9.06 -27.82 5.61
N TRP A 162 -9.94 -26.92 6.03
CA TRP A 162 -9.59 -25.63 6.62
C TRP A 162 -8.75 -25.78 7.90
N TYR A 163 -9.19 -26.64 8.83
CA TYR A 163 -8.48 -26.88 10.08
C TYR A 163 -7.04 -27.40 9.83
N PHE A 164 -6.88 -28.36 8.92
CA PHE A 164 -5.54 -28.86 8.54
C PHE A 164 -4.68 -27.81 7.83
N ARG A 165 -5.27 -26.88 7.06
CA ARG A 165 -4.53 -25.73 6.52
C ARG A 165 -4.04 -24.81 7.64
N CYS A 166 -4.88 -24.46 8.61
CA CYS A 166 -4.48 -23.67 9.77
C CYS A 166 -3.36 -24.36 10.58
N LEU A 167 -3.43 -25.69 10.75
CA LEU A 167 -2.34 -26.47 11.37
C LEU A 167 -1.04 -26.37 10.58
N HIS A 168 -1.10 -26.42 9.25
CA HIS A 168 0.08 -26.26 8.41
C HIS A 168 0.69 -24.87 8.57
N GLU A 169 -0.12 -23.81 8.49
CA GLU A 169 0.35 -22.43 8.72
C GLU A 169 0.98 -22.31 10.12
N MET A 170 0.37 -22.89 11.16
CA MET A 170 0.94 -22.91 12.51
C MET A 170 2.30 -23.61 12.56
N ALA A 171 2.44 -24.77 11.90
CA ALA A 171 3.71 -25.51 11.84
C ALA A 171 4.81 -24.75 11.06
N GLU A 172 4.43 -23.89 10.12
CA GLU A 172 5.33 -23.03 9.34
C GLU A 172 5.75 -21.75 10.07
N ALA A 173 5.17 -21.42 11.23
CA ALA A 173 5.53 -20.23 12.01
C ALA A 173 6.97 -20.36 12.57
N ASP A 174 7.78 -19.30 12.53
CA ASP A 174 9.15 -19.38 13.05
C ASP A 174 9.19 -19.64 14.56
N LEU A 175 8.19 -19.13 15.28
CA LEU A 175 7.99 -19.31 16.72
C LEU A 175 6.51 -19.51 17.07
N LEU A 176 6.23 -20.44 17.97
CA LEU A 176 4.95 -20.59 18.64
C LEU A 176 5.03 -20.13 20.09
N LEU A 177 4.05 -19.34 20.50
CA LEU A 177 3.86 -18.91 21.88
C LEU A 177 2.72 -19.74 22.50
N ALA A 178 3.09 -20.81 23.20
CA ALA A 178 2.14 -21.72 23.82
C ALA A 178 1.61 -21.16 25.15
N ILE A 179 0.30 -21.30 25.37
CA ILE A 179 -0.36 -20.76 26.57
C ILE A 179 -0.16 -21.63 27.83
N SER A 180 0.38 -22.84 27.68
CA SER A 180 0.66 -23.80 28.75
C SER A 180 1.83 -24.69 28.37
N GLU A 181 2.37 -25.43 29.34
CA GLU A 181 3.34 -26.49 29.06
C GLU A 181 2.68 -27.67 28.33
N ALA A 182 1.40 -27.95 28.62
CA ALA A 182 0.63 -28.96 27.91
C ALA A 182 0.52 -28.63 26.42
N SER A 183 0.11 -27.41 26.06
CA SER A 183 0.03 -26.96 24.66
C SER A 183 1.41 -26.88 23.99
N ARG A 184 2.47 -26.55 24.74
CA ARG A 184 3.85 -26.62 24.23
C ARG A 184 4.21 -28.05 23.84
N GLN A 185 3.95 -29.01 24.72
CA GLN A 185 4.22 -30.42 24.48
C GLN A 185 3.35 -30.97 23.33
N ASP A 186 2.08 -30.61 23.26
CA ASP A 186 1.17 -30.98 22.18
C ASP A 186 1.70 -30.49 20.82
N ALA A 187 2.16 -29.24 20.74
CA ALA A 187 2.74 -28.71 19.51
C ALA A 187 4.04 -29.44 19.12
N MET A 188 4.90 -29.75 20.09
CA MET A 188 6.12 -30.51 19.82
C MET A 188 5.82 -31.93 19.32
N GLU A 189 4.83 -32.61 19.93
CA GLU A 189 4.46 -33.98 19.59
C GLU A 189 3.67 -34.08 18.29
N HIS A 190 2.60 -33.29 18.15
CA HIS A 190 1.65 -33.43 17.05
C HIS A 190 1.99 -32.59 15.81
N LEU A 191 2.78 -31.52 15.95
CA LEU A 191 3.29 -30.74 14.81
C LEU A 191 4.77 -31.03 14.52
N ALA A 192 5.41 -31.93 15.27
CA ALA A 192 6.81 -32.30 15.14
C ALA A 192 7.78 -31.09 15.20
N LEU A 193 7.44 -30.08 16.01
CA LEU A 193 8.23 -28.87 16.15
C LEU A 193 9.34 -29.05 17.20
N PRO A 194 10.56 -28.54 16.94
CA PRO A 194 11.63 -28.58 17.93
C PRO A 194 11.30 -27.63 19.10
N GLY A 195 11.76 -27.98 20.31
CA GLY A 195 11.38 -27.28 21.55
C GLY A 195 11.92 -25.86 21.68
N ASP A 196 12.84 -25.43 20.82
CA ASP A 196 13.30 -24.04 20.68
C ASP A 196 12.34 -23.18 19.84
N ARG A 197 11.43 -23.80 19.06
CA ARG A 197 10.40 -23.11 18.27
C ARG A 197 9.04 -22.98 18.96
N VAL A 198 8.89 -23.49 20.19
CA VAL A 198 7.61 -23.44 20.92
C VAL A 198 7.87 -23.01 22.34
N VAL A 199 7.57 -21.77 22.72
CA VAL A 199 7.86 -21.23 24.07
C VAL A 199 6.57 -21.15 24.89
N ASN A 200 6.60 -21.67 26.11
CA ASN A 200 5.52 -21.52 27.07
C ASN A 200 5.53 -20.08 27.64
N ILE A 201 4.57 -19.28 27.21
CA ILE A 201 4.38 -17.90 27.67
C ILE A 201 3.39 -17.77 28.83
N ARG A 202 2.70 -18.87 29.18
CA ARG A 202 1.53 -18.90 30.07
C ARG A 202 0.36 -18.05 29.56
N ALA A 203 -0.85 -18.45 29.90
CA ALA A 203 -2.02 -17.61 29.68
C ALA A 203 -2.19 -16.56 30.79
N GLY A 204 -2.77 -15.41 30.41
CA GLY A 204 -3.29 -14.40 31.32
C GLY A 204 -4.79 -14.55 31.58
N TYR A 205 -5.28 -14.00 32.69
CA TYR A 205 -6.71 -13.86 32.96
C TYR A 205 -7.13 -12.38 33.02
N SER A 206 -8.41 -12.09 32.75
CA SER A 206 -8.92 -10.71 32.70
C SER A 206 -8.95 -10.07 34.08
N ALA A 207 -8.61 -8.78 34.17
CA ALA A 207 -8.58 -8.02 35.42
C ALA A 207 -9.94 -7.91 36.13
N VAL A 208 -11.05 -8.21 35.44
CA VAL A 208 -12.39 -8.28 36.06
C VAL A 208 -12.50 -9.42 37.08
N PHE A 209 -11.65 -10.45 36.97
CA PHE A 209 -11.55 -11.54 37.94
C PHE A 209 -10.54 -11.16 39.02
N GLY A 210 -10.99 -11.15 40.26
CA GLY A 210 -10.21 -10.70 41.40
C GLY A 210 -11.05 -10.76 42.67
N PRO A 211 -10.45 -10.54 43.85
CA PRO A 211 -11.16 -10.66 45.12
C PRO A 211 -12.42 -9.79 45.17
N GLN A 212 -13.58 -10.41 45.36
CA GLN A 212 -14.86 -9.70 45.41
C GLN A 212 -15.26 -9.39 46.85
N ARG A 213 -15.74 -8.16 47.09
CA ARG A 213 -16.41 -7.82 48.35
C ARG A 213 -17.88 -8.24 48.26
N MET A 214 -18.20 -9.38 48.85
CA MET A 214 -19.55 -9.92 48.91
C MET A 214 -20.10 -9.82 50.34
N ASP A 215 -21.07 -8.93 50.54
CA ASP A 215 -21.88 -8.93 51.78
C ASP A 215 -23.08 -9.86 51.65
N ALA A 216 -23.75 -10.16 52.77
CA ALA A 216 -24.87 -11.09 52.80
C ALA A 216 -26.04 -10.66 51.89
N THR A 217 -26.33 -9.36 51.81
CA THR A 217 -27.42 -8.81 50.98
C THR A 217 -27.13 -8.99 49.50
N ARG A 218 -25.90 -8.68 49.06
CA ARG A 218 -25.45 -8.85 47.68
C ARG A 218 -25.41 -10.32 47.29
N LYS A 219 -24.91 -11.20 48.18
CA LYS A 219 -24.94 -12.66 47.96
C LYS A 219 -26.37 -13.13 47.76
N GLN A 220 -27.30 -12.76 48.65
CA GLN A 220 -28.69 -13.18 48.56
C GLN A 220 -29.38 -12.67 47.29
N ALA A 221 -29.11 -11.43 46.85
CA ALA A 221 -29.64 -10.88 45.61
C ALA A 221 -29.10 -11.62 44.36
N LEU A 222 -27.80 -11.97 44.35
CA LEU A 222 -27.18 -12.76 43.29
C LEU A 222 -27.81 -14.16 43.21
N LEU A 223 -27.92 -14.85 44.35
CA LEU A 223 -28.51 -16.18 44.42
C LEU A 223 -29.98 -16.17 43.97
N ALA A 224 -30.77 -15.19 44.41
CA ALA A 224 -32.16 -15.04 44.00
C ALA A 224 -32.30 -14.80 42.48
N ARG A 225 -31.40 -14.01 41.87
CA ARG A 225 -31.38 -13.74 40.42
C ARG A 225 -31.24 -15.02 39.60
N TYR A 226 -30.43 -15.96 40.06
CA TYR A 226 -30.13 -17.21 39.36
C TYR A 226 -30.87 -18.44 39.92
N GLY A 227 -31.73 -18.26 40.93
CA GLY A 227 -32.47 -19.37 41.56
C GLY A 227 -31.59 -20.36 42.32
N LEU A 228 -30.50 -19.88 42.92
CA LEU A 228 -29.48 -20.70 43.58
C LEU A 228 -29.66 -20.78 45.10
N ARG A 229 -29.15 -21.87 45.69
CA ARG A 229 -29.07 -22.05 47.15
C ARG A 229 -27.79 -21.41 47.71
N ASP A 230 -27.78 -21.13 49.02
CA ASP A 230 -26.64 -20.47 49.68
C ASP A 230 -25.34 -21.27 49.61
N GLY A 231 -25.44 -22.61 49.64
CA GLY A 231 -24.31 -23.50 49.44
C GLY A 231 -24.36 -24.18 48.08
N PHE A 232 -23.31 -23.99 47.27
CA PHE A 232 -23.24 -24.58 45.94
C PHE A 232 -21.82 -24.83 45.45
N VAL A 233 -21.68 -25.88 44.65
CA VAL A 233 -20.49 -26.21 43.86
C VAL A 233 -20.67 -25.66 42.46
N LEU A 234 -19.67 -24.96 41.92
CA LEU A 234 -19.74 -24.29 40.63
C LEU A 234 -18.81 -24.95 39.60
N PHE A 235 -19.38 -25.31 38.46
CA PHE A 235 -18.64 -25.71 37.26
C PHE A 235 -19.02 -24.79 36.10
N VAL A 236 -18.01 -24.17 35.46
CA VAL A 236 -18.19 -23.24 34.33
C VAL A 236 -17.54 -23.83 33.09
N GLY A 237 -18.30 -23.87 31.99
CA GLY A 237 -17.85 -24.38 30.70
C GLY A 237 -18.58 -25.62 30.22
N GLY A 238 -19.82 -25.87 30.66
CA GLY A 238 -20.62 -26.99 30.14
C GLY A 238 -21.02 -26.84 28.66
N GLY A 239 -21.29 -27.96 28.00
CA GLY A 239 -21.77 -28.10 26.63
C GLY A 239 -20.82 -28.87 25.71
N ASP A 240 -19.66 -29.31 26.20
CA ASP A 240 -18.64 -30.03 25.42
C ASP A 240 -18.29 -31.35 26.13
N PRO A 241 -18.33 -32.52 25.43
CA PRO A 241 -18.02 -33.83 26.01
C PRO A 241 -16.69 -33.88 26.78
N ARG A 242 -15.66 -33.16 26.31
CA ARG A 242 -14.35 -33.14 26.97
C ARG A 242 -14.40 -32.54 28.38
N LYS A 243 -15.42 -31.74 28.68
CA LYS A 243 -15.59 -31.04 29.96
C LYS A 243 -16.20 -31.94 31.04
N ASN A 244 -16.61 -33.16 30.68
CA ASN A 244 -16.96 -34.24 31.61
C ASN A 244 -18.08 -33.91 32.61
N GLU A 245 -19.14 -33.24 32.13
CA GLU A 245 -20.34 -32.97 32.95
C GLU A 245 -20.96 -34.23 33.55
N ALA A 246 -21.03 -35.30 32.75
CA ALA A 246 -21.59 -36.56 33.20
C ALA A 246 -20.79 -37.17 34.36
N GLY A 247 -19.47 -37.07 34.33
CA GLY A 247 -18.59 -37.50 35.43
C GLY A 247 -18.85 -36.69 36.70
N LEU A 248 -19.00 -35.37 36.58
CA LEU A 248 -19.29 -34.49 37.72
C LEU A 248 -20.67 -34.75 38.34
N LEU A 249 -21.69 -34.98 37.52
CA LEU A 249 -23.04 -35.35 37.99
C LEU A 249 -23.00 -36.66 38.78
N ARG A 250 -22.24 -37.66 38.31
CA ARG A 250 -22.04 -38.93 39.05
C ARG A 250 -21.28 -38.70 40.36
N ALA A 251 -20.25 -37.86 40.35
CA ALA A 251 -19.48 -37.52 41.55
C ALA A 251 -20.33 -36.82 42.61
N GLN A 252 -21.18 -35.86 42.21
CA GLN A 252 -22.14 -35.19 43.09
C GLN A 252 -23.11 -36.19 43.74
N ALA A 253 -23.55 -37.21 42.99
CA ALA A 253 -24.45 -38.23 43.51
C ALA A 253 -23.79 -39.13 44.59
N LEU A 254 -22.46 -39.28 44.53
CA LEU A 254 -21.65 -40.06 45.46
C LEU A 254 -21.26 -39.29 46.74
N LEU A 255 -21.54 -37.99 46.83
CA LEU A 255 -21.27 -37.23 48.05
C LEU A 255 -22.06 -37.76 49.25
N PRO A 256 -21.52 -37.69 50.48
CA PRO A 256 -22.25 -37.99 51.70
C PRO A 256 -23.59 -37.23 51.76
N PRO A 257 -24.70 -37.86 52.20
CA PRO A 257 -26.05 -37.26 52.15
C PRO A 257 -26.14 -35.86 52.77
N ALA A 258 -25.42 -35.62 53.87
CA ALA A 258 -25.39 -34.32 54.54
C ALA A 258 -24.71 -33.23 53.70
N LEU A 259 -23.64 -33.56 52.96
CA LEU A 259 -22.98 -32.61 52.06
C LEU A 259 -23.80 -32.39 50.80
N ARG A 260 -24.35 -33.45 50.22
CA ARG A 260 -25.21 -33.39 49.03
C ARG A 260 -26.46 -32.54 49.25
N ALA A 261 -27.08 -32.64 50.42
CA ALA A 261 -28.25 -31.83 50.77
C ALA A 261 -27.92 -30.33 50.96
N ARG A 262 -26.68 -30.00 51.37
CA ARG A 262 -26.23 -28.63 51.64
C ARG A 262 -25.67 -27.92 50.41
N HIS A 263 -25.08 -28.65 49.47
CA HIS A 263 -24.37 -28.07 48.34
C HIS A 263 -25.03 -28.48 47.02
N GLN A 264 -25.73 -27.53 46.40
CA GLN A 264 -26.29 -27.68 45.05
C GLN A 264 -25.16 -27.69 44.01
N LEU A 265 -25.23 -28.55 42.99
CA LEU A 265 -24.33 -28.46 41.85
C LEU A 265 -24.87 -27.45 40.83
N VAL A 266 -24.07 -26.45 40.47
CA VAL A 266 -24.42 -25.42 39.49
C VAL A 266 -23.49 -25.55 38.29
N ILE A 267 -24.07 -25.86 37.13
CA ILE A 267 -23.35 -25.95 35.86
C ILE A 267 -23.70 -24.71 35.03
N VAL A 268 -22.67 -23.97 34.62
CA VAL A 268 -22.81 -22.82 33.72
C VAL A 268 -22.26 -23.22 32.34
N GLY A 269 -23.09 -23.17 31.30
CA GLY A 269 -22.65 -23.60 29.96
C GLY A 269 -23.76 -23.78 28.94
N ALA A 270 -23.36 -24.13 27.72
CA ALA A 270 -24.24 -24.23 26.56
C ALA A 270 -24.94 -25.61 26.41
N THR A 271 -24.85 -26.48 27.41
CA THR A 271 -25.51 -27.80 27.42
C THR A 271 -26.99 -27.70 27.08
N ASP A 272 -27.49 -28.63 26.27
CA ASP A 272 -28.93 -28.70 25.99
C ASP A 272 -29.70 -29.03 27.28
N PRO A 273 -30.77 -28.29 27.63
CA PRO A 273 -31.53 -28.54 28.86
C PRO A 273 -32.14 -29.93 28.97
N ALA A 274 -32.55 -30.55 27.85
CA ALA A 274 -33.13 -31.89 27.86
C ALA A 274 -32.05 -32.95 28.07
N GLU A 275 -30.89 -32.79 27.42
CA GLU A 275 -29.71 -33.64 27.64
C GLU A 275 -29.24 -33.57 29.09
N PHE A 276 -29.11 -32.36 29.64
CA PHE A 276 -28.74 -32.15 31.04
C PHE A 276 -29.75 -32.81 32.00
N ALA A 277 -31.06 -32.65 31.76
CA ALA A 277 -32.08 -33.27 32.60
C ALA A 277 -32.01 -34.80 32.59
N LEU A 278 -31.70 -35.40 31.44
CA LEU A 278 -31.53 -36.84 31.29
C LEU A 278 -30.27 -37.33 32.01
N ALA A 279 -29.13 -36.66 31.79
CA ALA A 279 -27.86 -37.00 32.45
C ALA A 279 -27.95 -36.87 33.97
N ARG A 280 -28.60 -35.81 34.47
CA ARG A 280 -28.89 -35.60 35.89
C ARG A 280 -29.73 -36.74 36.47
N LYS A 281 -30.81 -37.12 35.78
CA LYS A 281 -31.68 -38.23 36.22
C LYS A 281 -30.94 -39.55 36.22
N ALA A 282 -30.11 -39.81 35.21
CA ALA A 282 -29.27 -41.02 35.11
C ALA A 282 -28.24 -41.10 36.24
N ALA A 283 -27.73 -39.96 36.73
CA ALA A 283 -26.87 -39.91 37.91
C ALA A 283 -27.64 -40.08 39.24
N GLY A 284 -28.97 -40.12 39.22
CA GLY A 284 -29.79 -40.24 40.45
C GLY A 284 -29.91 -38.94 41.24
N LEU A 285 -29.79 -37.79 40.58
CA LEU A 285 -29.93 -36.46 41.18
C LEU A 285 -31.33 -35.86 40.93
N GLY A 286 -31.91 -35.24 41.95
CA GLY A 286 -33.14 -34.46 41.88
C GLY A 286 -32.94 -33.11 41.18
N ALA A 287 -34.04 -32.49 40.74
CA ALA A 287 -33.97 -31.24 39.98
C ALA A 287 -33.37 -30.05 40.72
N GLU A 288 -33.51 -30.09 42.03
CA GLU A 288 -33.00 -29.11 42.98
C GLU A 288 -31.53 -29.32 43.37
N GLU A 289 -31.00 -30.52 43.12
CA GLU A 289 -29.63 -30.90 43.52
C GLU A 289 -28.60 -30.54 42.45
N ALA A 290 -29.04 -30.38 41.19
CA ALA A 290 -28.20 -29.91 40.09
C ALA A 290 -28.98 -29.01 39.13
N VAL A 291 -28.46 -27.80 38.89
CA VAL A 291 -29.05 -26.74 38.08
C VAL A 291 -28.13 -26.36 36.93
N LEU A 292 -28.72 -26.13 35.75
CA LEU A 292 -28.05 -25.62 34.57
C LEU A 292 -28.40 -24.14 34.36
N ILE A 293 -27.37 -23.30 34.26
CA ILE A 293 -27.48 -21.90 33.84
C ILE A 293 -26.84 -21.76 32.47
N ARG A 294 -27.64 -21.40 31.47
CA ARG A 294 -27.17 -21.36 30.08
C ARG A 294 -26.28 -20.17 29.72
N PHE A 295 -26.41 -19.08 30.47
CA PHE A 295 -25.66 -17.86 30.23
C PHE A 295 -25.56 -17.05 31.53
N VAL A 296 -24.36 -16.57 31.81
CA VAL A 296 -24.08 -15.62 32.88
C VAL A 296 -23.37 -14.43 32.23
N PRO A 297 -23.86 -13.20 32.39
CA PRO A 297 -23.12 -12.01 31.98
C PRO A 297 -21.74 -11.96 32.64
N GLU A 298 -20.71 -11.57 31.89
CA GLU A 298 -19.32 -11.58 32.39
C GLU A 298 -19.15 -10.80 33.71
N ALA A 299 -19.91 -9.72 33.89
CA ALA A 299 -19.88 -8.91 35.12
C ALA A 299 -20.39 -9.66 36.38
N ASP A 300 -21.25 -10.67 36.22
CA ASP A 300 -21.80 -11.44 37.34
C ASP A 300 -20.95 -12.69 37.67
N LEU A 301 -20.07 -13.13 36.75
CA LEU A 301 -19.30 -14.35 36.91
C LEU A 301 -18.26 -14.28 38.06
N PRO A 302 -17.50 -13.19 38.27
CA PRO A 302 -16.63 -13.03 39.44
C PRO A 302 -17.40 -13.16 40.76
N ALA A 303 -18.62 -12.62 40.81
CA ALA A 303 -19.50 -12.68 41.97
C ALA A 303 -19.97 -14.12 42.26
N LEU A 304 -20.26 -14.91 41.23
CA LEU A 304 -20.60 -16.33 41.38
C LEU A 304 -19.41 -17.16 41.86
N TYR A 305 -18.20 -16.93 41.34
CA TYR A 305 -17.00 -17.58 41.86
C TYR A 305 -16.78 -17.25 43.35
N ALA A 306 -16.88 -15.97 43.72
CA ALA A 306 -16.69 -15.56 45.11
C ALA A 306 -17.77 -16.07 46.08
N ALA A 307 -18.95 -16.42 45.56
CA ALA A 307 -20.07 -16.90 46.36
C ALA A 307 -20.12 -18.44 46.50
N CYS A 308 -19.40 -19.19 45.66
CA CYS A 308 -19.45 -20.65 45.67
C CYS A 308 -18.63 -21.25 46.83
N ASP A 309 -19.00 -22.45 47.26
CA ASP A 309 -18.25 -23.18 48.28
C ASP A 309 -17.06 -23.96 47.71
N LEU A 310 -17.15 -24.30 46.43
CA LEU A 310 -16.11 -25.01 45.69
C LEU A 310 -16.33 -24.79 44.18
N SER A 311 -15.25 -24.49 43.46
CA SER A 311 -15.21 -24.55 42.00
C SER A 311 -14.54 -25.85 41.55
N VAL A 312 -15.14 -26.54 40.58
CA VAL A 312 -14.65 -27.82 40.07
C VAL A 312 -14.53 -27.75 38.56
N LEU A 313 -13.36 -28.09 38.02
CA LEU A 313 -13.13 -28.24 36.58
C LEU A 313 -12.75 -29.69 36.25
N PRO A 314 -13.73 -30.55 35.87
CA PRO A 314 -13.54 -31.99 35.78
C PRO A 314 -13.13 -32.48 34.38
N SER A 315 -12.63 -31.59 33.53
CA SER A 315 -12.33 -31.84 32.13
C SER A 315 -11.39 -33.02 31.92
N PHE A 316 -11.63 -33.83 30.89
CA PHE A 316 -10.69 -34.85 30.42
C PHE A 316 -9.43 -34.22 29.81
N TYR A 317 -9.57 -33.03 29.22
CA TYR A 317 -8.45 -32.28 28.65
C TYR A 317 -8.75 -30.78 28.52
N GLU A 318 -7.72 -29.95 28.73
CA GLU A 318 -7.74 -28.50 28.57
C GLU A 318 -6.40 -28.00 28.01
N GLY A 319 -6.46 -27.03 27.09
CA GLY A 319 -5.28 -26.28 26.66
C GLY A 319 -4.73 -25.35 27.74
N PHE A 320 -5.59 -24.82 28.62
CA PHE A 320 -5.15 -24.07 29.81
C PHE A 320 -6.09 -24.23 31.00
N GLY A 321 -7.39 -24.01 30.81
CA GLY A 321 -8.38 -24.09 31.89
C GLY A 321 -8.63 -22.76 32.62
N LEU A 322 -8.87 -21.68 31.86
CA LEU A 322 -9.21 -20.36 32.43
C LEU A 322 -10.25 -20.38 33.56
N PRO A 323 -11.35 -21.17 33.51
CA PRO A 323 -12.35 -21.15 34.59
C PRO A 323 -11.81 -21.46 35.98
N VAL A 324 -10.87 -22.40 36.11
CA VAL A 324 -10.32 -22.74 37.43
C VAL A 324 -9.37 -21.65 37.94
N LEU A 325 -8.61 -21.02 37.03
CA LEU A 325 -7.76 -19.89 37.37
C LEU A 325 -8.58 -18.65 37.76
N GLU A 326 -9.65 -18.35 37.02
CA GLU A 326 -10.60 -17.28 37.33
C GLU A 326 -11.25 -17.48 38.71
N ALA A 327 -11.63 -18.73 39.03
CA ALA A 327 -12.16 -19.08 40.34
C ALA A 327 -11.14 -18.80 41.46
N MET A 328 -9.89 -19.24 41.27
CA MET A 328 -8.79 -18.99 42.22
C MET A 328 -8.50 -17.48 42.39
N ALA A 329 -8.50 -16.71 41.29
CA ALA A 329 -8.30 -15.27 41.32
C ALA A 329 -9.42 -14.52 42.07
N CYS A 330 -10.65 -15.03 41.99
CA CYS A 330 -11.81 -14.52 42.74
C CYS A 330 -11.83 -14.97 44.21
N GLY A 331 -10.90 -15.83 44.63
CA GLY A 331 -10.80 -16.33 46.01
C GLY A 331 -11.66 -17.57 46.31
N ALA A 332 -12.12 -18.30 45.29
CA ALA A 332 -12.85 -19.54 45.48
C ALA A 332 -11.90 -20.71 45.78
N PRO A 333 -12.27 -21.67 46.65
CA PRO A 333 -11.61 -22.98 46.69
C PRO A 333 -11.80 -23.65 45.33
N ALA A 334 -10.72 -24.13 44.72
CA ALA A 334 -10.77 -24.69 43.37
C ALA A 334 -10.04 -26.04 43.29
N ILE A 335 -10.66 -27.01 42.62
CA ILE A 335 -10.10 -28.33 42.35
C ILE A 335 -10.31 -28.70 40.88
N GLY A 336 -9.52 -29.62 40.34
CA GLY A 336 -9.64 -30.00 38.94
C GLY A 336 -8.94 -31.29 38.59
N SER A 337 -9.00 -31.66 37.31
CA SER A 337 -8.46 -32.93 36.84
C SER A 337 -6.93 -32.98 36.85
N ARG A 338 -6.35 -34.16 37.07
CA ARG A 338 -4.95 -34.48 36.79
C ARG A 338 -4.77 -34.78 35.30
N ALA A 339 -5.10 -33.81 34.44
CA ALA A 339 -5.03 -33.98 32.99
C ALA A 339 -4.77 -32.64 32.28
N GLY A 340 -4.07 -32.71 31.14
CA GLY A 340 -3.69 -31.54 30.33
C GLY A 340 -2.93 -30.49 31.15
N SER A 341 -3.34 -29.25 31.02
CA SER A 341 -2.76 -28.07 31.70
C SER A 341 -3.24 -27.87 33.15
N LEU A 342 -4.27 -28.57 33.63
CA LEU A 342 -4.81 -28.28 34.97
C LEU A 342 -3.82 -28.49 36.14
N PRO A 343 -2.89 -29.47 36.10
CA PRO A 343 -1.85 -29.57 37.13
C PRO A 343 -0.95 -28.34 37.24
N GLU A 344 -0.58 -27.70 36.11
CA GLU A 344 0.25 -26.48 36.14
C GLU A 344 -0.53 -25.25 36.60
N VAL A 345 -1.82 -25.16 36.26
CA VAL A 345 -2.68 -24.02 36.63
C VAL A 345 -3.03 -24.08 38.10
N ILE A 346 -3.47 -25.23 38.59
CA ILE A 346 -3.84 -25.41 40.01
C ILE A 346 -2.59 -25.43 40.88
N GLY A 347 -1.49 -26.06 40.47
CA GLY A 347 -0.22 -26.03 41.19
C GLY A 347 -0.26 -26.64 42.60
N LEU A 348 -1.23 -27.52 42.88
CA LEU A 348 -1.42 -28.21 44.16
C LEU A 348 -1.93 -29.63 43.92
N GLU A 349 -1.09 -30.63 44.16
CA GLU A 349 -1.37 -32.04 43.80
C GLU A 349 -2.59 -32.61 44.54
N GLU A 350 -2.79 -32.22 45.80
CA GLU A 350 -3.91 -32.69 46.62
C GLU A 350 -5.28 -32.15 46.15
N ALA A 351 -5.28 -31.10 45.33
CA ALA A 351 -6.46 -30.51 44.69
C ALA A 351 -6.79 -31.17 43.34
N LEU A 352 -6.01 -32.18 42.93
CA LEU A 352 -6.20 -32.89 41.67
C LEU A 352 -6.89 -34.25 41.85
N PHE A 353 -7.70 -34.64 40.87
CA PHE A 353 -8.39 -35.94 40.81
C PHE A 353 -8.27 -36.60 39.43
N ASP A 354 -8.50 -37.90 39.33
CA ASP A 354 -8.67 -38.57 38.03
C ASP A 354 -10.06 -38.25 37.44
N PRO A 355 -10.16 -37.56 36.29
CA PRO A 355 -11.45 -37.23 35.68
C PRO A 355 -12.24 -38.46 35.20
N ARG A 356 -11.60 -39.61 35.04
CA ARG A 356 -12.25 -40.86 34.59
C ARG A 356 -12.86 -41.66 35.74
N ASP A 357 -12.58 -41.28 37.00
CA ASP A 357 -13.12 -41.93 38.19
C ASP A 357 -14.03 -40.99 38.98
N PRO A 358 -15.37 -41.08 38.80
CA PRO A 358 -16.31 -40.28 39.58
C PRO A 358 -16.18 -40.43 41.11
N ALA A 359 -15.67 -41.56 41.61
CA ALA A 359 -15.44 -41.74 43.03
C ALA A 359 -14.24 -40.91 43.52
N ASP A 360 -13.19 -40.76 42.71
CA ASP A 360 -12.05 -39.91 43.03
C ASP A 360 -12.42 -38.42 42.98
N ILE A 361 -13.22 -38.01 41.99
CA ILE A 361 -13.81 -36.66 41.95
C ILE A 361 -14.60 -36.40 43.24
N ALA A 362 -15.51 -37.31 43.62
CA ALA A 362 -16.33 -37.18 44.82
C ALA A 362 -15.49 -37.17 46.11
N ARG A 363 -14.40 -37.94 46.16
CA ARG A 363 -13.45 -37.97 47.29
C ARG A 363 -12.81 -36.60 47.48
N VAL A 364 -12.26 -36.00 46.43
CA VAL A 364 -11.61 -34.67 46.53
C VAL A 364 -12.63 -33.57 46.82
N MET A 365 -13.82 -33.61 46.22
CA MET A 365 -14.93 -32.72 46.57
C MET A 365 -15.32 -32.83 48.04
N THR A 366 -15.45 -34.06 48.56
CA THR A 366 -15.79 -34.30 49.97
C THR A 366 -14.75 -33.69 50.90
N ARG A 367 -13.46 -33.87 50.60
CA ARG A 367 -12.38 -33.25 51.40
C ARG A 367 -12.47 -31.73 51.36
N ALA A 368 -12.62 -31.13 50.18
CA ALA A 368 -12.67 -29.68 50.02
C ALA A 368 -13.88 -29.04 50.75
N LEU A 369 -15.01 -29.74 50.80
CA LEU A 369 -16.24 -29.27 51.45
C LEU A 369 -16.32 -29.59 52.95
N ALA A 370 -15.68 -30.66 53.43
CA ALA A 370 -15.84 -31.16 54.80
C ALA A 370 -14.61 -31.01 55.70
N GLU A 371 -13.40 -30.91 55.15
CA GLU A 371 -12.16 -30.80 55.93
C GLU A 371 -11.72 -29.32 56.03
N PRO A 372 -11.87 -28.65 57.19
CA PRO A 372 -11.56 -27.22 57.30
C PRO A 372 -10.10 -26.90 57.00
N ALA A 373 -9.17 -27.80 57.36
CA ALA A 373 -7.73 -27.62 57.10
C ALA A 373 -7.42 -27.64 55.60
N PHE A 374 -7.99 -28.58 54.84
CA PHE A 374 -7.79 -28.66 53.40
C PHE A 374 -8.45 -27.48 52.68
N ARG A 375 -9.66 -27.07 53.09
CA ARG A 375 -10.29 -25.86 52.57
C ARG A 375 -9.45 -24.60 52.82
N ALA A 376 -8.89 -24.44 54.01
CA ALA A 376 -8.01 -23.32 54.34
C ALA A 376 -6.74 -23.34 53.47
N GLN A 377 -6.18 -24.52 53.19
CA GLN A 377 -5.04 -24.69 52.28
C GLN A 377 -5.40 -24.25 50.85
N LEU A 378 -6.55 -24.66 50.31
CA LEU A 378 -7.01 -24.24 48.98
C LEU A 378 -7.15 -22.72 48.88
N LEU A 379 -7.77 -22.09 49.89
CA LEU A 379 -7.99 -20.64 49.94
C LEU A 379 -6.68 -19.85 50.08
N ALA A 380 -5.72 -20.37 50.85
CA ALA A 380 -4.41 -19.73 50.99
C ALA A 380 -3.55 -19.86 49.73
N HIS A 381 -3.67 -20.97 49.01
CA HIS A 381 -2.92 -21.26 47.79
C HIS A 381 -3.43 -20.48 46.58
N ALA A 382 -4.76 -20.37 46.43
CA ALA A 382 -5.43 -19.76 45.29
C ALA A 382 -4.86 -18.41 44.82
N PRO A 383 -4.74 -17.37 45.66
CA PRO A 383 -4.25 -16.06 45.22
C PRO A 383 -2.76 -16.07 44.86
N ALA A 384 -1.95 -16.84 45.60
CA ALA A 384 -0.50 -16.93 45.35
C ALA A 384 -0.22 -17.60 43.99
N GLN A 385 -0.99 -18.64 43.66
CA GLN A 385 -0.87 -19.32 42.38
C GLN A 385 -1.46 -18.47 41.23
N ALA A 386 -2.62 -17.84 41.42
CA ALA A 386 -3.24 -16.99 40.40
C ALA A 386 -2.34 -15.81 39.99
N ALA A 387 -1.61 -15.20 40.94
CA ALA A 387 -0.70 -14.09 40.68
C ALA A 387 0.45 -14.42 39.69
N ARG A 388 0.72 -15.71 39.42
CA ARG A 388 1.73 -16.16 38.45
C ARG A 388 1.28 -16.08 36.99
N PHE A 389 0.01 -15.80 36.76
CA PHE A 389 -0.64 -15.78 35.44
C PHE A 389 -1.15 -14.38 35.08
N GLY A 390 -0.41 -13.35 35.49
CA GLY A 390 -0.69 -11.97 35.12
C GLY A 390 -0.17 -11.63 33.72
N TRP A 391 -0.89 -10.76 33.02
CA TRP A 391 -0.53 -10.33 31.66
C TRP A 391 0.88 -9.74 31.52
N ALA A 392 1.41 -9.09 32.57
CA ALA A 392 2.78 -8.59 32.58
C ALA A 392 3.84 -9.72 32.51
N ASP A 393 3.64 -10.85 33.20
CA ASP A 393 4.55 -12.02 33.11
C ASP A 393 4.43 -12.66 31.72
N THR A 394 3.22 -12.80 31.19
CA THR A 394 2.99 -13.32 29.84
C THR A 394 3.63 -12.44 28.76
N ALA A 395 3.48 -11.12 28.84
CA ALA A 395 4.13 -10.18 27.93
C ALA A 395 5.66 -10.23 28.06
N ALA A 396 6.18 -10.30 29.29
CA ALA A 396 7.62 -10.38 29.53
C ALA A 396 8.23 -11.66 28.93
N ARG A 397 7.56 -12.81 29.07
CA ARG A 397 7.97 -14.09 28.45
C ARG A 397 7.88 -14.03 26.94
N SER A 398 6.81 -13.44 26.43
CA SER A 398 6.60 -13.27 24.98
C SER A 398 7.70 -12.42 24.37
N TRP A 399 8.01 -11.25 24.93
CA TRP A 399 9.11 -10.40 24.44
C TRP A 399 10.45 -11.13 24.44
N SER A 400 10.80 -11.82 25.53
CA SER A 400 12.05 -12.59 25.58
C SER A 400 12.12 -13.70 24.51
N ALA A 401 10.98 -14.33 24.17
CA ALA A 401 10.93 -15.30 23.10
C ALA A 401 11.06 -14.66 21.70
N LEU A 402 10.42 -13.51 21.48
CA LEU A 402 10.48 -12.74 20.23
C LEU A 402 11.89 -12.17 19.98
N GLU A 403 12.54 -11.65 21.02
CA GLU A 403 13.93 -11.17 21.00
C GLU A 403 14.89 -12.31 20.63
N ALA A 404 14.78 -13.45 21.32
CA ALA A 404 15.61 -14.63 21.07
C ALA A 404 15.43 -15.18 19.64
N LEU A 405 14.22 -15.09 19.09
CA LEU A 405 13.96 -15.49 17.70
C LEU A 405 14.82 -14.68 16.72
N LEU A 406 14.81 -13.35 16.82
CA LEU A 406 15.59 -12.50 15.89
C LEU A 406 17.11 -12.66 16.04
N GLU A 407 17.57 -13.12 17.20
CA GLU A 407 18.97 -13.43 17.44
C GLU A 407 19.38 -14.81 16.91
N ALA A 408 18.42 -15.69 16.60
CA ALA A 408 18.68 -17.07 16.21
C ALA A 408 19.44 -17.19 14.87
N PRO A 409 20.53 -17.99 14.81
CA PRO A 409 21.29 -18.21 13.57
C PRO A 409 20.43 -18.71 12.39
N ARG A 410 19.39 -19.49 12.67
CA ARG A 410 18.48 -20.04 11.65
C ARG A 410 17.74 -18.99 10.83
N LEU A 411 17.43 -17.81 11.40
CA LEU A 411 16.89 -16.68 10.66
C LEU A 411 17.97 -15.85 9.95
N ARG A 412 19.21 -15.87 10.46
CA ARG A 412 20.39 -15.30 9.78
C ARG A 412 20.85 -16.13 8.57
N ASP A 413 20.61 -17.44 8.62
CA ASP A 413 20.95 -18.44 7.59
C ASP A 413 19.79 -18.73 6.63
N ARG A 414 18.58 -18.17 6.85
CA ARG A 414 17.61 -18.02 5.75
C ARG A 414 18.37 -17.29 4.65
N PRO A 415 18.32 -17.73 3.38
CA PRO A 415 19.06 -17.09 2.32
C PRO A 415 18.59 -15.63 2.18
N ALA A 416 19.24 -14.73 2.92
CA ALA A 416 19.37 -13.33 2.56
C ALA A 416 20.26 -13.33 1.33
N HIS A 417 19.66 -13.69 0.18
CA HIS A 417 20.28 -13.78 -1.14
C HIS A 417 21.80 -13.89 -1.08
N LEU A 418 22.35 -15.08 -0.76
CA LEU A 418 23.77 -15.42 -0.85
C LEU A 418 24.75 -14.22 -0.90
N VAL A 419 25.17 -13.74 0.26
CA VAL A 419 26.42 -12.95 0.41
C VAL A 419 27.60 -13.96 0.43
N PRO A 420 28.85 -13.72 -0.04
CA PRO A 420 29.47 -12.62 -0.81
C PRO A 420 30.18 -13.07 -2.12
N GLY A 421 30.13 -12.19 -3.13
CA GLY A 421 30.80 -12.28 -4.44
C GLY A 421 30.10 -11.39 -5.49
N ARG A 422 29.52 -10.28 -5.00
CA ARG A 422 28.34 -9.57 -5.54
C ARG A 422 28.26 -9.58 -7.07
N ARG A 423 27.33 -10.39 -7.59
CA ARG A 423 26.80 -10.21 -8.95
C ARG A 423 26.07 -8.86 -8.99
N LEU A 424 26.31 -8.05 -10.02
CA LEU A 424 25.62 -6.76 -10.18
C LEU A 424 24.09 -7.00 -10.25
N PRO A 425 23.24 -6.12 -9.68
CA PRO A 425 21.79 -6.24 -9.81
C PRO A 425 21.38 -6.19 -11.29
N ARG A 426 20.38 -6.97 -11.68
CA ARG A 426 19.86 -7.04 -13.05
C ARG A 426 18.95 -5.85 -13.32
N LEU A 427 19.28 -5.08 -14.35
CA LEU A 427 18.52 -3.91 -14.79
C LEU A 427 17.94 -4.14 -16.17
N ALA A 428 16.62 -4.00 -16.31
CA ALA A 428 15.97 -3.85 -17.60
C ALA A 428 15.97 -2.36 -18.00
N LEU A 429 16.62 -2.03 -19.11
CA LEU A 429 16.63 -0.69 -19.70
C LEU A 429 15.67 -0.64 -20.89
N VAL A 430 14.48 -0.10 -20.65
CA VAL A 430 13.37 -0.03 -21.63
C VAL A 430 13.45 1.28 -22.40
N SER A 431 13.65 1.21 -23.72
CA SER A 431 13.85 2.39 -24.55
C SER A 431 13.69 2.07 -26.04
N PRO A 432 13.30 3.06 -26.88
CA PRO A 432 13.75 3.10 -28.27
C PRO A 432 15.25 2.85 -28.39
N LEU A 433 15.66 2.06 -29.38
CA LEU A 433 17.07 1.79 -29.67
C LEU A 433 17.38 2.21 -31.11
N PRO A 434 18.64 2.55 -31.44
CA PRO A 434 19.03 2.80 -32.82
C PRO A 434 18.67 1.60 -33.72
N PRO A 435 18.24 1.80 -34.97
CA PRO A 435 18.30 3.02 -35.77
C PRO A 435 17.06 3.93 -35.65
N GLN A 436 16.19 3.74 -34.65
CA GLN A 436 14.99 4.57 -34.51
C GLN A 436 15.37 6.06 -34.43
N PRO A 437 14.72 6.95 -35.20
CA PRO A 437 15.17 8.32 -35.41
C PRO A 437 14.75 9.26 -34.26
N THR A 438 15.17 8.96 -33.03
CA THR A 438 14.91 9.77 -31.84
C THR A 438 16.19 10.02 -31.05
N GLY A 439 16.34 11.24 -30.52
CA GLY A 439 17.47 11.58 -29.67
C GLY A 439 17.55 10.74 -28.39
N ILE A 440 16.45 10.11 -27.98
CA ILE A 440 16.41 9.19 -26.83
C ILE A 440 17.09 7.86 -27.15
N ALA A 441 16.99 7.36 -28.39
CA ALA A 441 17.71 6.17 -28.82
C ALA A 441 19.23 6.40 -28.81
N ASP A 442 19.67 7.58 -29.28
CA ASP A 442 21.07 7.99 -29.20
C ASP A 442 21.54 8.19 -27.75
N TYR A 443 20.68 8.76 -26.89
CA TYR A 443 20.94 8.91 -25.45
C TYR A 443 21.13 7.56 -24.76
N THR A 444 20.21 6.61 -24.99
CA THR A 444 20.28 5.25 -24.45
C THR A 444 21.54 4.52 -24.89
N ARG A 445 21.97 4.70 -26.15
CA ARG A 445 23.24 4.14 -26.64
C ARG A 445 24.45 4.62 -25.81
N GLU A 446 24.45 5.87 -25.36
CA GLU A 446 25.52 6.41 -24.51
C GLU A 446 25.35 6.03 -23.02
N LEU A 447 24.11 5.93 -22.53
CA LEU A 447 23.79 5.63 -21.13
C LEU A 447 24.00 4.15 -20.75
N ALA A 448 23.64 3.21 -21.63
CA ALA A 448 23.69 1.77 -21.31
C ALA A 448 25.09 1.30 -20.83
N PRO A 449 26.21 1.67 -21.49
CA PRO A 449 27.56 1.33 -20.99
C PRO A 449 27.94 2.01 -19.67
N ALA A 450 27.36 3.17 -19.36
CA ALA A 450 27.59 3.83 -18.07
C ALA A 450 26.88 3.09 -16.93
N LEU A 451 25.64 2.64 -17.16
CA LEU A 451 24.86 1.84 -16.21
C LEU A 451 25.45 0.44 -16.00
N ALA A 452 26.06 -0.15 -17.04
CA ALA A 452 26.69 -1.47 -16.99
C ALA A 452 27.85 -1.59 -15.97
N ARG A 453 28.38 -0.46 -15.49
CA ARG A 453 29.37 -0.43 -14.40
C ARG A 453 28.76 -0.71 -13.03
N HIS A 454 27.43 -0.61 -12.93
CA HIS A 454 26.66 -0.70 -11.69
C HIS A 454 25.61 -1.82 -11.74
N TYR A 455 25.21 -2.27 -12.93
CA TYR A 455 24.14 -3.24 -13.17
C TYR A 455 24.51 -4.28 -14.23
N ASP A 456 23.88 -5.46 -14.15
CA ASP A 456 23.81 -6.45 -15.24
C ASP A 456 22.65 -6.03 -16.18
N VAL A 457 22.98 -5.29 -17.25
CA VAL A 457 21.99 -4.57 -18.07
C VAL A 457 21.45 -5.45 -19.20
N THR A 458 20.12 -5.54 -19.32
CA THR A 458 19.41 -6.05 -20.51
C THR A 458 18.63 -4.91 -21.16
N LEU A 459 18.77 -4.76 -22.47
CA LEU A 459 18.03 -3.76 -23.24
C LEU A 459 16.65 -4.30 -23.63
N VAL A 460 15.63 -3.45 -23.59
CA VAL A 460 14.26 -3.79 -24.00
C VAL A 460 13.76 -2.75 -25.00
N CYS A 461 13.30 -3.20 -26.17
CA CYS A 461 12.70 -2.35 -27.20
C CYS A 461 11.48 -3.01 -27.85
N GLU A 462 10.71 -2.28 -28.66
CA GLU A 462 9.44 -2.78 -29.24
C GLU A 462 9.58 -4.13 -29.97
N SER A 463 10.61 -4.31 -30.79
CA SER A 463 10.80 -5.50 -31.64
C SER A 463 11.90 -6.44 -31.17
N GLY A 464 12.62 -6.12 -30.09
CA GLY A 464 13.75 -6.91 -29.59
C GLY A 464 14.99 -6.88 -30.48
N LEU A 465 15.05 -5.97 -31.45
CA LEU A 465 16.14 -5.83 -32.40
C LEU A 465 16.69 -4.40 -32.40
N THR A 466 18.01 -4.28 -32.56
CA THR A 466 18.73 -3.03 -32.84
C THR A 466 19.79 -3.31 -33.89
N GLU A 467 19.94 -2.44 -34.88
CA GLU A 467 20.99 -2.58 -35.90
C GLU A 467 22.37 -2.20 -35.36
N ASP A 468 22.44 -1.51 -34.21
CA ASP A 468 23.68 -1.08 -33.59
C ASP A 468 24.49 -2.28 -33.07
N GLU A 469 25.56 -2.61 -33.79
CA GLU A 469 26.46 -3.72 -33.47
C GLU A 469 27.10 -3.61 -32.09
N ARG A 470 27.33 -2.38 -31.60
CA ARG A 470 27.95 -2.16 -30.28
C ARG A 470 27.00 -2.53 -29.17
N LEU A 471 25.72 -2.19 -29.31
CA LEU A 471 24.70 -2.57 -28.34
C LEU A 471 24.43 -4.08 -28.36
N ARG A 472 24.27 -4.68 -29.55
CA ARG A 472 24.07 -6.14 -29.68
C ARG A 472 25.22 -6.97 -29.14
N GLY A 473 26.45 -6.52 -29.35
CA GLY A 473 27.65 -7.24 -28.88
C GLY A 473 27.89 -7.10 -27.37
N ALA A 474 27.37 -6.05 -26.74
CA ALA A 474 27.63 -5.75 -25.33
C ALA A 474 26.48 -6.12 -24.39
N PHE A 475 25.23 -6.17 -24.87
CA PHE A 475 24.05 -6.36 -24.03
C PHE A 475 23.05 -7.35 -24.63
N PRO A 476 22.42 -8.21 -23.80
CA PRO A 476 21.22 -8.94 -24.20
C PRO A 476 20.10 -7.95 -24.58
N VAL A 477 19.29 -8.32 -25.58
CA VAL A 477 18.15 -7.52 -26.05
C VAL A 477 16.89 -8.37 -26.02
N LEU A 478 15.81 -7.82 -25.44
CA LEU A 478 14.48 -8.42 -25.42
C LEU A 478 13.48 -7.55 -26.17
N ASP A 479 12.50 -8.17 -26.81
CA ASP A 479 11.31 -7.45 -27.26
C ASP A 479 10.39 -7.12 -26.08
N ALA A 480 9.59 -6.08 -26.25
CA ALA A 480 8.67 -5.57 -25.23
C ALA A 480 7.67 -6.63 -24.75
N GLY A 481 7.16 -7.48 -25.64
CA GLY A 481 6.22 -8.53 -25.30
C GLY A 481 6.86 -9.64 -24.45
N THR A 482 8.08 -10.06 -24.82
CA THR A 482 8.87 -11.00 -24.02
C THR A 482 9.22 -10.42 -22.65
N PHE A 483 9.62 -9.15 -22.60
CA PHE A 483 9.91 -8.47 -21.33
C PHE A 483 8.68 -8.39 -20.42
N GLY A 484 7.48 -8.11 -20.96
CA GLY A 484 6.22 -8.10 -20.20
C GLY A 484 5.98 -9.41 -19.42
N ASN A 485 6.44 -10.55 -19.95
CA ASN A 485 6.34 -11.87 -19.30
C ASN A 485 7.51 -12.21 -18.37
N LEU A 486 8.67 -11.56 -18.53
CA LEU A 486 9.90 -11.87 -17.80
C LEU A 486 10.32 -10.79 -16.81
N GLY A 487 9.60 -9.68 -16.71
CA GLY A 487 10.03 -8.49 -15.99
C GLY A 487 10.28 -8.70 -14.50
N GLU A 488 9.55 -9.61 -13.84
CA GLU A 488 9.79 -10.03 -12.45
C GLU A 488 11.19 -10.64 -12.21
N ARG A 489 11.88 -11.04 -13.28
CA ARG A 489 13.26 -11.53 -13.20
C ARG A 489 14.27 -10.40 -13.14
N PHE A 490 13.88 -9.14 -13.20
CA PHE A 490 14.79 -8.01 -13.08
C PHE A 490 14.69 -7.41 -11.68
N ASP A 491 15.84 -7.03 -11.15
CA ASP A 491 15.90 -6.42 -9.83
C ASP A 491 15.53 -4.94 -9.92
N ARG A 492 15.75 -4.31 -11.09
CA ARG A 492 15.44 -2.91 -11.40
C ARG A 492 14.88 -2.78 -12.82
N VAL A 493 13.99 -1.82 -13.03
CA VAL A 493 13.49 -1.42 -14.36
C VAL A 493 13.68 0.09 -14.54
N LEU A 494 14.23 0.50 -15.67
CA LEU A 494 14.42 1.90 -16.06
C LEU A 494 13.79 2.16 -17.43
N HIS A 495 12.76 3.01 -17.47
CA HIS A 495 12.07 3.44 -18.68
C HIS A 495 12.63 4.76 -19.21
N GLN A 496 12.85 4.85 -20.52
CA GLN A 496 13.24 6.08 -21.23
C GLN A 496 12.05 6.59 -22.05
N LEU A 497 11.39 7.63 -21.54
CA LEU A 497 10.09 8.10 -22.03
C LEU A 497 10.20 9.48 -22.67
N GLY A 498 9.66 9.57 -23.88
CA GLY A 498 9.48 10.80 -24.64
C GLY A 498 8.03 10.98 -25.08
N ASN A 499 7.76 12.05 -25.84
CA ASN A 499 6.42 12.46 -26.26
C ASN A 499 6.06 12.14 -27.71
N SER A 500 6.79 11.21 -28.36
CA SER A 500 6.52 10.77 -29.74
C SER A 500 5.98 9.35 -29.82
N ASP A 501 5.58 8.95 -31.02
CA ASP A 501 5.05 7.63 -31.38
C ASP A 501 6.04 6.48 -31.15
N LEU A 502 7.34 6.74 -31.25
CA LEU A 502 8.39 5.74 -31.02
C LEU A 502 8.40 5.19 -29.59
N HIS A 503 7.73 5.86 -28.65
CA HIS A 503 7.60 5.43 -27.25
C HIS A 503 6.29 4.70 -26.96
N ASP A 504 5.37 4.60 -27.94
CA ASP A 504 4.01 4.09 -27.75
C ASP A 504 3.96 2.67 -27.17
N PHE A 505 4.93 1.82 -27.51
CA PHE A 505 5.01 0.46 -26.96
C PHE A 505 5.13 0.44 -25.42
N GLN A 506 5.74 1.46 -24.82
CA GLN A 506 5.84 1.58 -23.36
C GLN A 506 4.50 2.03 -22.77
N TYR A 507 3.77 2.90 -23.46
CA TYR A 507 2.46 3.42 -23.03
C TYR A 507 1.29 2.43 -23.23
N ARG A 508 1.47 1.40 -24.07
CA ARG A 508 0.47 0.35 -24.37
C ARG A 508 0.45 -0.77 -23.30
N GLY A 509 0.42 -0.38 -22.03
CA GLY A 509 0.32 -1.31 -20.90
C GLY A 509 1.67 -1.71 -20.31
N LEU A 510 2.75 -1.77 -21.10
CA LEU A 510 4.06 -2.23 -20.60
C LEU A 510 4.56 -1.46 -19.38
N LEU A 511 4.43 -0.13 -19.35
CA LEU A 511 4.82 0.69 -18.20
C LEU A 511 4.01 0.34 -16.94
N ALA A 512 2.72 0.03 -17.10
CA ALA A 512 1.85 -0.35 -16.00
C ALA A 512 2.03 -1.82 -15.57
N GLU A 513 2.43 -2.70 -16.50
CA GLU A 513 2.73 -4.11 -16.26
C GLU A 513 4.10 -4.33 -15.64
N GLN A 514 5.08 -3.47 -15.98
CA GLN A 514 6.46 -3.54 -15.53
C GLN A 514 6.90 -2.17 -14.96
N PRO A 515 6.35 -1.75 -13.81
CA PRO A 515 6.66 -0.46 -13.22
C PRO A 515 8.14 -0.36 -12.85
N GLY A 516 8.68 0.84 -12.95
CA GLY A 516 10.10 1.10 -12.68
C GLY A 516 10.37 2.58 -12.46
N VAL A 517 11.64 2.95 -12.48
CA VAL A 517 12.05 4.35 -12.56
C VAL A 517 11.88 4.83 -13.99
N ALA A 518 11.34 6.03 -14.19
CA ALA A 518 11.20 6.62 -15.53
C ALA A 518 12.09 7.86 -15.68
N THR A 519 12.87 7.91 -16.75
CA THR A 519 13.46 9.18 -17.24
C THR A 519 12.46 9.85 -18.16
N LEU A 520 11.96 11.01 -17.74
CA LEU A 520 11.14 11.88 -18.58
C LEU A 520 12.03 12.86 -19.33
N HIS A 521 12.13 12.66 -20.64
CA HIS A 521 12.87 13.57 -21.53
C HIS A 521 12.11 14.87 -21.83
N ASP A 522 10.78 14.82 -21.65
CA ASP A 522 9.85 15.94 -21.77
C ASP A 522 8.89 15.95 -20.58
N SER A 523 8.62 17.11 -19.97
CA SER A 523 7.58 17.22 -18.94
C SER A 523 6.17 17.15 -19.52
N PHE A 524 6.02 17.43 -20.83
CA PHE A 524 4.74 17.43 -21.54
C PHE A 524 4.62 16.21 -22.45
N LEU A 525 3.98 15.15 -21.94
CA LEU A 525 3.65 13.94 -22.71
C LEU A 525 2.34 14.08 -23.51
N SER A 526 1.73 15.26 -23.51
CA SER A 526 0.53 15.58 -24.29
C SER A 526 0.72 15.46 -25.80
N GLY A 527 1.95 15.58 -26.30
CA GLY A 527 2.28 15.33 -27.71
C GLY A 527 2.00 13.89 -28.13
N HIS A 528 2.30 12.92 -27.26
CA HIS A 528 2.01 11.49 -27.50
C HIS A 528 0.50 11.23 -27.48
N ALA A 529 -0.21 11.78 -26.48
CA ALA A 529 -1.66 11.67 -26.39
C ALA A 529 -2.38 12.25 -27.62
N LEU A 530 -1.90 13.39 -28.13
CA LEU A 530 -2.40 14.00 -29.36
C LEU A 530 -2.17 13.11 -30.58
N TRP A 531 -0.94 12.61 -30.75
CA TRP A 531 -0.61 11.72 -31.86
C TRP A 531 -1.49 10.47 -31.86
N ARG A 532 -1.70 9.85 -30.69
CA ARG A 532 -2.55 8.66 -30.56
C ARG A 532 -3.98 8.93 -30.99
N ALA A 533 -4.55 10.04 -30.54
CA ALA A 533 -5.90 10.48 -30.91
C ALA A 533 -6.04 10.66 -32.45
N TYR A 534 -5.04 11.25 -33.11
CA TYR A 534 -5.05 11.38 -34.57
C TYR A 534 -4.90 10.04 -35.29
N ARG A 535 -3.99 9.18 -34.85
CA ARG A 535 -3.72 7.88 -35.49
C ARG A 535 -4.93 6.94 -35.41
N GLU A 536 -5.63 6.95 -34.30
CA GLU A 536 -6.81 6.09 -34.07
C GLU A 536 -8.09 6.71 -34.66
N GLY A 537 -8.04 7.95 -35.13
CA GLY A 537 -9.21 8.67 -35.66
C GLY A 537 -10.20 9.13 -34.59
N ASP A 538 -9.79 9.11 -33.32
CA ASP A 538 -10.64 9.42 -32.16
C ASP A 538 -10.07 10.59 -31.35
N ARG A 539 -10.57 11.78 -31.66
CA ARG A 539 -10.19 13.02 -30.96
C ARG A 539 -10.74 13.10 -29.54
N GLU A 540 -11.79 12.34 -29.18
CA GLU A 540 -12.35 12.36 -27.82
C GLU A 540 -11.45 11.61 -26.83
N ARG A 541 -10.62 10.69 -27.32
CA ARG A 541 -9.61 10.02 -26.50
C ARG A 541 -8.59 10.99 -25.87
N LEU A 542 -8.27 12.09 -26.56
CA LEU A 542 -7.46 13.17 -25.99
C LEU A 542 -8.18 13.88 -24.85
N VAL A 543 -9.50 14.07 -24.96
CA VAL A 543 -10.33 14.68 -23.91
C VAL A 543 -10.30 13.82 -22.65
N ALA A 544 -10.38 12.49 -22.78
CA ALA A 544 -10.24 11.58 -21.65
C ALA A 544 -8.86 11.68 -20.97
N ALA A 545 -7.77 11.80 -21.74
CA ALA A 545 -6.42 11.97 -21.20
C ALA A 545 -6.22 13.33 -20.50
N LEU A 546 -6.77 14.40 -21.08
CA LEU A 546 -6.78 15.74 -20.48
C LEU A 546 -7.59 15.77 -19.19
N HIS A 547 -8.80 15.19 -19.21
CA HIS A 547 -9.67 15.09 -18.03
C HIS A 547 -9.00 14.27 -16.93
N ALA A 548 -8.43 13.11 -17.26
CA ALA A 548 -7.72 12.30 -16.28
C ALA A 548 -6.55 13.07 -15.65
N SER A 549 -5.79 13.82 -16.45
CA SER A 549 -4.61 14.54 -15.97
C SER A 549 -4.95 15.82 -15.19
N HIS A 550 -5.99 16.57 -15.58
CA HIS A 550 -6.24 17.95 -15.14
C HIS A 550 -7.70 18.29 -14.85
N GLY A 551 -8.64 17.37 -15.04
CA GLY A 551 -10.08 17.59 -14.86
C GLY A 551 -10.70 18.48 -15.94
N TRP A 552 -11.82 19.11 -15.58
CA TRP A 552 -12.64 19.93 -16.46
C TRP A 552 -11.98 21.19 -17.05
N PRO A 553 -11.04 21.89 -16.37
CA PRO A 553 -10.34 23.03 -16.96
C PRO A 553 -9.63 22.69 -18.28
N ALA A 554 -8.97 21.53 -18.36
CA ALA A 554 -8.28 21.12 -19.58
C ALA A 554 -9.24 20.71 -20.71
N VAL A 555 -10.37 20.10 -20.35
CA VAL A 555 -11.47 19.81 -21.31
C VAL A 555 -12.04 21.10 -21.88
N LEU A 556 -12.19 22.12 -21.04
CA LEU A 556 -12.69 23.44 -21.45
C LEU A 556 -11.71 24.19 -22.35
N THR A 557 -10.40 24.15 -22.07
CA THR A 557 -9.39 24.67 -23.01
C THR A 557 -9.48 23.96 -24.35
N TRP A 558 -9.63 22.62 -24.36
CA TRP A 558 -9.78 21.85 -25.60
C TRP A 558 -11.03 22.27 -26.39
N LEU A 559 -12.17 22.45 -25.71
CA LEU A 559 -13.43 22.87 -26.32
C LEU A 559 -13.37 24.28 -26.89
N ARG A 560 -12.77 25.22 -26.16
CA ARG A 560 -12.79 26.65 -26.49
C ARG A 560 -11.65 27.08 -27.43
N GLU A 561 -10.47 26.47 -27.27
CA GLU A 561 -9.23 26.90 -27.94
C GLU A 561 -8.65 25.83 -28.88
N GLY A 562 -9.18 24.60 -28.84
CA GLY A 562 -8.76 23.48 -29.67
C GLY A 562 -7.69 22.59 -29.03
N ASP A 563 -7.41 21.46 -29.69
CA ASP A 563 -6.48 20.42 -29.22
C ASP A 563 -5.02 20.89 -29.12
N ILE A 564 -4.54 21.68 -30.08
CA ILE A 564 -3.17 22.21 -30.05
C ILE A 564 -2.98 23.15 -28.86
N ALA A 565 -3.95 24.05 -28.60
CA ALA A 565 -3.88 24.95 -27.45
C ALA A 565 -3.92 24.16 -26.13
N ALA A 566 -4.84 23.19 -26.02
CA ALA A 566 -4.96 22.35 -24.83
C ALA A 566 -3.69 21.55 -24.55
N THR A 567 -3.11 20.89 -25.55
CA THR A 567 -1.90 20.07 -25.38
C THR A 567 -0.65 20.89 -25.10
N ARG A 568 -0.62 22.18 -25.48
CA ARG A 568 0.44 23.13 -25.11
C ARG A 568 0.30 23.62 -23.67
N ALA A 569 -0.92 23.78 -23.18
CA ALA A 569 -1.19 24.26 -21.82
C ALA A 569 -1.16 23.14 -20.77
N TRP A 570 -1.54 21.92 -21.15
CA TRP A 570 -1.85 20.85 -20.22
C TRP A 570 -1.01 19.58 -20.51
N PRO A 571 -0.03 19.23 -19.66
CA PRO A 571 0.76 18.02 -19.84
C PRO A 571 -0.11 16.77 -19.59
N CYS A 572 -0.07 15.75 -20.45
CA CYS A 572 -0.80 14.49 -20.20
C CYS A 572 0.08 13.46 -19.47
N SER A 573 0.87 13.91 -18.48
CA SER A 573 1.94 13.13 -17.88
C SER A 573 1.49 12.30 -16.66
N LEU A 574 0.26 12.52 -16.17
CA LEU A 574 -0.25 11.85 -14.97
C LEU A 574 -0.16 10.31 -15.03
N PRO A 575 -0.55 9.62 -16.13
CA PRO A 575 -0.44 8.17 -16.18
C PRO A 575 0.98 7.67 -15.90
N VAL A 576 2.00 8.36 -16.40
CA VAL A 576 3.40 7.99 -16.18
C VAL A 576 3.85 8.29 -14.75
N LEU A 577 3.55 9.49 -14.25
CA LEU A 577 3.90 9.87 -12.87
C LEU A 577 3.26 8.91 -11.86
N ARG A 578 2.08 8.41 -12.19
CA ARG A 578 1.33 7.44 -11.40
C ARG A 578 1.95 6.04 -11.49
N ASP A 579 2.24 5.56 -12.70
CA ASP A 579 2.66 4.17 -12.99
C ASP A 579 4.20 3.97 -12.90
N THR A 580 4.89 4.80 -12.12
CA THR A 580 6.35 4.73 -11.92
C THR A 580 6.75 4.82 -10.44
N ILE A 581 7.84 4.15 -10.10
CA ILE A 581 8.40 4.11 -8.73
C ILE A 581 9.06 5.46 -8.39
N GLY A 582 9.67 6.07 -9.39
CA GLY A 582 10.34 7.36 -9.30
C GLY A 582 10.62 7.96 -10.66
N VAL A 583 10.84 9.27 -10.70
CA VAL A 583 11.02 10.03 -11.94
C VAL A 583 12.38 10.71 -11.93
N ILE A 584 13.09 10.59 -13.05
CA ILE A 584 14.31 11.32 -13.37
C ILE A 584 13.98 12.37 -14.43
N GLN A 585 14.44 13.60 -14.23
CA GLN A 585 14.33 14.68 -15.20
C GLN A 585 15.67 15.37 -15.42
N HIS A 586 15.87 15.95 -16.60
CA HIS A 586 17.17 16.48 -17.00
C HIS A 586 17.50 17.89 -16.50
N SER A 587 16.54 18.60 -15.91
CA SER A 587 16.73 19.98 -15.49
C SER A 587 15.77 20.42 -14.38
N LEU A 588 16.17 21.45 -13.63
CA LEU A 588 15.27 22.12 -12.67
C LEU A 588 14.02 22.72 -13.34
N HIS A 589 14.11 23.15 -14.61
CA HIS A 589 13.00 23.73 -15.36
C HIS A 589 11.93 22.67 -15.67
N ALA A 590 12.37 21.46 -16.03
CA ALA A 590 11.49 20.31 -16.22
C ALA A 590 10.74 19.96 -14.92
N ALA A 591 11.48 19.93 -13.81
CA ALA A 591 10.92 19.68 -12.48
C ALA A 591 9.94 20.77 -12.03
N GLU A 592 10.23 22.03 -12.32
CA GLU A 592 9.32 23.14 -12.04
C GLU A 592 8.02 23.04 -12.84
N TRP A 593 8.09 22.67 -14.13
CA TRP A 593 6.88 22.40 -14.91
C TRP A 593 6.05 21.26 -14.32
N THR A 594 6.69 20.17 -13.90
CA THR A 594 5.99 19.08 -13.22
C THR A 594 5.33 19.58 -11.92
N ARG A 595 6.05 20.33 -11.07
CA ARG A 595 5.52 20.89 -9.82
C ARG A 595 4.40 21.91 -10.03
N ARG A 596 4.40 22.63 -11.16
CA ARG A 596 3.34 23.59 -11.51
C ARG A 596 2.02 22.91 -11.85
N HIS A 597 2.07 21.69 -12.39
CA HIS A 597 0.89 20.98 -12.89
C HIS A 597 0.44 19.81 -11.99
N TYR A 598 1.35 19.28 -11.18
CA TYR A 598 1.13 18.16 -10.29
C TYR A 598 1.75 18.46 -8.94
N ASP A 599 1.00 18.21 -7.87
CA ASP A 599 1.53 18.36 -6.51
C ASP A 599 2.62 17.31 -6.19
N ALA A 600 3.37 17.55 -5.12
CA ALA A 600 4.43 16.65 -4.68
C ALA A 600 3.91 15.26 -4.28
N ALA A 601 2.65 15.16 -3.82
CA ALA A 601 2.02 13.89 -3.49
C ALA A 601 1.75 13.01 -4.74
N THR A 602 1.48 13.65 -5.87
CA THR A 602 1.20 13.03 -7.17
C THR A 602 2.47 12.72 -7.94
N ALA A 603 3.34 13.70 -8.13
CA ALA A 603 4.54 13.55 -8.96
C ALA A 603 5.74 12.95 -8.20
N GLY A 604 5.73 12.99 -6.86
CA GLY A 604 6.94 12.80 -6.06
C GLY A 604 7.96 13.92 -6.31
N GLU A 605 9.10 13.84 -5.64
CA GLU A 605 10.24 14.71 -5.96
C GLU A 605 11.10 14.03 -7.05
N PRO A 606 11.25 14.64 -8.24
CA PRO A 606 12.05 14.07 -9.31
C PRO A 606 13.54 14.18 -8.99
N ALA A 607 14.31 13.15 -9.34
CA ALA A 607 15.77 13.22 -9.33
C ALA A 607 16.23 14.02 -10.55
N ILE A 608 17.04 15.05 -10.32
CA ILE A 608 17.52 15.93 -11.39
C ILE A 608 18.89 15.45 -11.84
N ILE A 609 18.94 14.81 -13.00
CA ILE A 609 20.17 14.26 -13.57
C ILE A 609 20.42 14.92 -14.92
N PRO A 610 21.47 15.76 -15.05
CA PRO A 610 21.77 16.45 -16.29
C PRO A 610 21.85 15.51 -17.50
N HIS A 611 21.49 16.02 -18.67
CA HIS A 611 21.51 15.24 -19.89
C HIS A 611 22.96 14.84 -20.25
N LEU A 612 23.24 13.53 -20.18
CA LEU A 612 24.51 12.90 -20.51
C LEU A 612 25.06 13.36 -21.87
N ARG A 613 26.38 13.61 -21.91
CA ARG A 613 27.10 13.74 -23.17
C ARG A 613 28.56 13.29 -23.09
N ARG A 614 28.99 12.47 -24.05
CA ARG A 614 30.41 12.21 -24.30
C ARG A 614 31.08 13.35 -25.06
N LEU A 615 32.27 13.75 -24.64
CA LEU A 615 33.07 14.72 -25.38
C LEU A 615 33.44 14.19 -26.77
N PRO A 616 33.12 14.90 -27.87
CA PRO A 616 33.57 14.51 -29.19
C PRO A 616 35.09 14.68 -29.29
N PRO A 617 35.77 13.91 -30.16
CA PRO A 617 37.15 14.17 -30.53
C PRO A 617 37.28 15.59 -31.10
N LYS A 618 38.44 16.23 -30.89
CA LYS A 618 38.66 17.59 -31.38
C LYS A 618 38.72 17.56 -32.92
N GLY A 619 37.78 18.22 -33.58
CA GLY A 619 37.71 18.26 -35.04
C GLY A 619 38.83 19.11 -35.67
N ASP A 620 39.26 18.73 -36.87
CA ASP A 620 40.12 19.57 -37.72
C ASP A 620 39.24 20.56 -38.50
N ARG A 621 39.22 21.81 -38.02
CA ARG A 621 38.48 22.91 -38.63
C ARG A 621 38.84 23.13 -40.10
N ALA A 622 40.11 23.03 -40.47
CA ALA A 622 40.54 23.30 -41.84
C ALA A 622 40.06 22.19 -42.79
N ALA A 623 40.13 20.92 -42.35
CA ALA A 623 39.59 19.81 -43.10
C ALA A 623 38.06 19.85 -43.24
N ALA A 624 37.35 20.18 -42.15
CA ALA A 624 35.90 20.33 -42.16
C ALA A 624 35.45 21.44 -43.12
N ARG A 625 36.09 22.62 -43.07
CA ARG A 625 35.80 23.72 -44.02
C ARG A 625 36.04 23.32 -45.48
N ARG A 626 37.11 22.56 -45.78
CA ARG A 626 37.34 22.04 -47.14
C ARG A 626 36.22 21.10 -47.60
N ARG A 627 35.78 20.16 -46.75
CA ARG A 627 34.69 19.23 -47.08
C ARG A 627 33.36 19.94 -47.31
N LEU A 628 33.08 21.00 -46.55
CA LEU A 628 31.86 21.81 -46.66
C LEU A 628 31.92 22.88 -47.76
N GLY A 629 33.04 23.00 -48.48
CA GLY A 629 33.25 24.02 -49.52
C GLY A 629 33.27 25.45 -48.96
N LEU A 630 33.78 25.65 -47.75
CA LEU A 630 33.86 26.94 -47.07
C LEU A 630 35.26 27.53 -47.18
N ALA A 631 35.35 28.84 -47.44
CA ALA A 631 36.64 29.53 -47.47
C ALA A 631 37.29 29.54 -46.06
N PRO A 632 38.62 29.43 -45.96
CA PRO A 632 39.31 29.33 -44.67
C PRO A 632 39.10 30.50 -43.72
N ASP A 633 38.75 31.68 -44.23
CA ASP A 633 38.56 32.92 -43.49
C ASP A 633 37.10 33.42 -43.49
N LEU A 634 36.16 32.62 -43.99
CA LEU A 634 34.73 32.92 -43.94
C LEU A 634 34.22 32.76 -42.50
N PRO A 635 33.64 33.82 -41.88
CA PRO A 635 32.97 33.67 -40.60
C PRO A 635 31.70 32.85 -40.74
N VAL A 636 31.51 31.84 -39.89
CA VAL A 636 30.37 30.92 -39.92
C VAL A 636 29.63 30.99 -38.58
N ILE A 637 28.38 31.42 -38.62
CA ILE A 637 27.43 31.35 -37.49
C ILE A 637 26.50 30.17 -37.78
N ALA A 638 26.33 29.26 -36.83
CA ALA A 638 25.52 28.06 -37.04
C ALA A 638 24.49 27.84 -35.93
N SER A 639 23.31 27.35 -36.30
CA SER A 639 22.30 26.83 -35.37
C SER A 639 22.05 25.36 -35.71
N PHE A 640 21.98 24.51 -34.69
CA PHE A 640 21.98 23.04 -34.88
C PHE A 640 20.71 22.37 -34.35
N GLY A 641 20.28 21.31 -35.04
CA GLY A 641 19.15 20.46 -34.68
C GLY A 641 17.87 20.81 -35.44
N ILE A 642 16.77 20.12 -35.10
CA ILE A 642 15.45 20.29 -35.75
C ILE A 642 15.02 21.77 -35.70
N LEU A 643 14.59 22.34 -36.82
CA LEU A 643 14.17 23.72 -36.95
C LEU A 643 12.66 23.84 -36.72
N THR A 644 12.29 24.66 -35.73
CA THR A 644 10.92 25.04 -35.38
C THR A 644 10.89 26.54 -35.02
N ALA A 645 9.73 27.17 -35.09
CA ALA A 645 9.47 28.56 -34.68
C ALA A 645 9.87 28.80 -33.22
N SER A 646 9.68 27.82 -32.34
CA SER A 646 10.15 27.88 -30.95
C SER A 646 11.67 27.94 -30.80
N LYS A 647 12.45 27.74 -31.87
CA LYS A 647 13.91 27.97 -31.86
C LYS A 647 14.31 29.31 -32.48
N LEU A 648 13.34 30.17 -32.76
CA LEU A 648 13.52 31.55 -33.22
C LEU A 648 14.49 31.70 -34.43
N PRO A 649 14.40 30.85 -35.47
CA PRO A 649 15.30 30.94 -36.62
C PRO A 649 15.10 32.25 -37.41
N ASP A 650 13.89 32.80 -37.41
CA ASP A 650 13.55 34.11 -37.98
C ASP A 650 14.31 35.25 -37.29
N ARG A 651 14.32 35.27 -35.94
CA ARG A 651 15.05 36.26 -35.13
C ARG A 651 16.56 36.15 -35.35
N LEU A 652 17.09 34.92 -35.47
CA LEU A 652 18.50 34.70 -35.78
C LEU A 652 18.86 35.23 -37.17
N VAL A 653 18.04 34.96 -38.19
CA VAL A 653 18.24 35.48 -39.55
C VAL A 653 18.19 37.01 -39.55
N ALA A 654 17.22 37.61 -38.84
CA ALA A 654 17.07 39.07 -38.71
C ALA A 654 18.25 39.73 -37.96
N ALA A 655 18.75 39.12 -36.89
CA ALA A 655 19.92 39.62 -36.18
C ALA A 655 21.20 39.58 -37.05
N CYS A 656 21.35 38.54 -37.87
CA CYS A 656 22.44 38.42 -38.83
C CYS A 656 22.38 39.45 -39.97
N HIS A 657 21.22 40.05 -40.23
CA HIS A 657 21.08 41.15 -41.19
C HIS A 657 21.94 42.35 -40.75
N GLY A 658 22.97 42.68 -41.53
CA GLY A 658 23.88 43.80 -41.26
C GLY A 658 25.17 43.45 -40.51
N LEU A 659 25.40 42.19 -40.11
CA LEU A 659 26.68 41.75 -39.54
C LEU A 659 27.80 41.79 -40.57
N HIS A 660 28.95 42.33 -40.18
CA HIS A 660 30.17 42.35 -41.00
C HIS A 660 31.39 42.07 -40.14
N HIS A 661 32.31 41.24 -40.63
CA HIS A 661 33.59 40.98 -40.00
C HIS A 661 34.70 40.94 -41.06
N ALA A 662 35.75 41.73 -40.87
CA ALA A 662 36.86 41.88 -41.82
C ALA A 662 36.41 42.14 -43.28
N GLY A 663 35.37 42.96 -43.46
CA GLY A 663 34.81 43.29 -44.78
C GLY A 663 33.98 42.18 -45.44
N LYS A 664 33.76 41.04 -44.76
CA LYS A 664 32.93 39.93 -45.23
C LYS A 664 31.64 39.82 -44.44
N ARG A 665 30.57 39.36 -45.09
CA ARG A 665 29.33 38.96 -44.42
C ARG A 665 29.47 37.53 -43.89
N PRO A 666 29.13 37.25 -42.63
CA PRO A 666 29.11 35.89 -42.10
C PRO A 666 28.12 34.98 -42.85
N LEU A 667 28.46 33.70 -43.00
CA LEU A 667 27.52 32.66 -43.41
C LEU A 667 26.70 32.25 -42.20
N LEU A 668 25.37 32.33 -42.31
CA LEU A 668 24.45 31.72 -41.35
C LEU A 668 24.04 30.33 -41.86
N ALA A 669 24.44 29.28 -41.13
CA ALA A 669 24.06 27.91 -41.42
C ALA A 669 22.99 27.41 -40.43
N LEU A 670 21.80 27.07 -40.93
CA LEU A 670 20.79 26.37 -40.15
C LEU A 670 20.93 24.87 -40.45
N VAL A 671 21.58 24.16 -39.54
CA VAL A 671 22.03 22.78 -39.69
C VAL A 671 21.01 21.83 -39.05
N GLY A 672 20.05 21.39 -39.85
CA GLY A 672 18.98 20.48 -39.43
C GLY A 672 17.76 20.52 -40.34
N GLU A 673 16.82 19.62 -40.08
CA GLU A 673 15.55 19.51 -40.81
C GLU A 673 14.50 20.47 -40.25
N ALA A 674 13.76 21.15 -41.13
CA ALA A 674 12.58 21.91 -40.76
C ALA A 674 11.34 21.00 -40.79
N VAL A 675 10.66 20.88 -39.64
CA VAL A 675 9.50 20.00 -39.47
C VAL A 675 8.17 20.75 -39.54
N GLU A 676 8.23 22.07 -39.73
CA GLU A 676 7.09 22.94 -39.96
C GLU A 676 7.47 24.04 -40.95
N GLN A 677 6.45 24.73 -41.50
CA GLN A 677 6.67 25.82 -42.43
C GLN A 677 7.19 27.04 -41.66
N LEU A 678 8.41 27.48 -42.01
CA LEU A 678 9.07 28.64 -41.40
C LEU A 678 9.10 29.82 -42.37
N ASP A 679 8.62 30.97 -41.92
CA ASP A 679 8.73 32.23 -42.67
C ASP A 679 10.06 32.90 -42.33
N LEU A 680 11.09 32.61 -43.13
CA LEU A 680 12.44 33.12 -42.92
C LEU A 680 12.70 34.32 -43.85
N PRO A 681 13.14 35.47 -43.32
CA PRO A 681 13.49 36.62 -44.14
C PRO A 681 14.63 36.25 -45.10
N ARG A 682 14.39 36.30 -46.42
CA ARG A 682 15.37 35.88 -47.44
C ARG A 682 16.34 36.99 -47.85
N GLU A 683 16.06 38.24 -47.49
CA GLU A 683 16.86 39.40 -47.90
C GLU A 683 17.93 39.76 -46.85
N GLY A 684 19.20 39.80 -47.29
CA GLY A 684 20.29 40.45 -46.56
C GLY A 684 21.19 39.58 -45.69
N ALA A 685 20.92 38.28 -45.51
CA ALA A 685 21.82 37.30 -44.89
C ALA A 685 22.31 36.25 -45.89
N THR A 686 23.59 35.85 -45.81
CA THR A 686 24.09 34.67 -46.54
C THR A 686 23.64 33.42 -45.79
N LEU A 687 22.45 32.92 -46.13
CA LEU A 687 21.78 31.81 -45.44
C LEU A 687 22.02 30.47 -46.15
N ARG A 688 22.35 29.43 -45.40
CA ARG A 688 22.39 28.03 -45.88
C ARG A 688 21.51 27.15 -45.00
N LEU A 689 20.48 26.57 -45.61
CA LEU A 689 19.63 25.54 -45.00
C LEU A 689 20.15 24.18 -45.44
N THR A 690 20.57 23.33 -44.50
CA THR A 690 21.17 22.03 -44.87
C THR A 690 20.14 20.93 -45.05
N GLY A 691 18.98 21.03 -44.40
CA GLY A 691 18.12 19.88 -44.16
C GLY A 691 18.78 18.86 -43.23
N ARG A 692 18.26 17.63 -43.20
CA ARG A 692 18.88 16.51 -42.48
C ARG A 692 20.26 16.20 -43.09
N VAL A 693 21.29 16.12 -42.26
CA VAL A 693 22.68 15.86 -42.67
C VAL A 693 23.19 14.55 -42.07
N SER A 694 24.27 13.99 -42.66
CA SER A 694 24.93 12.81 -42.10
C SER A 694 25.62 13.14 -40.76
N PRO A 695 25.89 12.15 -39.88
CA PRO A 695 26.65 12.37 -38.65
C PRO A 695 28.04 13.01 -38.89
N GLN A 696 28.69 12.66 -40.01
CA GLN A 696 29.97 13.24 -40.40
C GLN A 696 29.83 14.71 -40.82
N ASP A 697 28.83 15.04 -41.63
CA ASP A 697 28.57 16.43 -42.03
C ASP A 697 28.18 17.29 -40.82
N TYR A 698 27.40 16.74 -39.89
CA TYR A 698 27.05 17.43 -38.63
C TYR A 698 28.31 17.76 -37.81
N ALA A 699 29.23 16.79 -37.66
CA ALA A 699 30.51 17.00 -36.99
C ALA A 699 31.39 18.02 -37.72
N ASP A 700 31.38 18.01 -39.06
CA ASP A 700 32.11 18.99 -39.87
C ASP A 700 31.55 20.39 -39.71
N TRP A 701 30.23 20.56 -39.71
CA TRP A 701 29.60 21.85 -39.44
C TRP A 701 29.95 22.37 -38.05
N MET A 702 29.96 21.49 -37.06
CA MET A 702 30.33 21.82 -35.69
C MET A 702 31.82 22.20 -35.57
N ALA A 703 32.72 21.55 -36.32
CA ALA A 703 34.14 21.91 -36.37
C ALA A 703 34.41 23.20 -37.18
N ALA A 704 33.56 23.51 -38.16
CA ALA A 704 33.71 24.64 -39.07
C ALA A 704 33.07 25.94 -38.56
N ALA A 705 32.09 25.88 -37.66
CA ALA A 705 31.41 27.04 -37.09
C ALA A 705 32.36 27.92 -36.23
N ASP A 706 32.26 29.24 -36.35
CA ASP A 706 32.94 30.20 -35.45
C ASP A 706 32.08 30.48 -34.21
N ILE A 707 30.76 30.57 -34.37
CA ILE A 707 29.80 30.80 -33.29
C ILE A 707 28.62 29.84 -33.48
N ALA A 708 28.20 29.19 -32.38
CA ALA A 708 26.93 28.47 -32.34
C ALA A 708 25.86 29.33 -31.69
N VAL A 709 24.65 29.35 -32.25
CA VAL A 709 23.50 30.04 -31.67
C VAL A 709 22.38 29.03 -31.44
N GLN A 710 21.89 28.96 -30.21
CA GLN A 710 20.81 28.07 -29.81
C GLN A 710 19.77 28.87 -29.04
N LEU A 711 18.76 29.35 -29.75
CA LEU A 711 17.67 30.13 -29.16
C LEU A 711 16.48 29.23 -28.83
N ARG A 712 15.66 29.67 -27.89
CA ARG A 712 14.45 28.97 -27.48
C ARG A 712 13.36 29.92 -27.02
N ASP A 713 12.14 29.58 -27.34
CA ASP A 713 10.94 30.12 -26.73
C ASP A 713 10.01 28.96 -26.33
N HIS A 714 9.14 29.21 -25.36
CA HIS A 714 8.10 28.28 -24.90
C HIS A 714 8.60 26.84 -24.59
N SER A 715 9.76 26.71 -23.93
CA SER A 715 10.31 25.43 -23.47
C SER A 715 9.44 24.79 -22.40
N ARG A 716 9.11 23.52 -22.61
CA ARG A 716 8.20 22.68 -21.81
C ARG A 716 8.96 21.65 -20.97
N GLY A 717 10.21 21.98 -20.60
CA GLY A 717 11.08 21.11 -19.81
C GLY A 717 12.04 20.25 -20.62
N GLU A 718 11.97 20.28 -21.95
CA GLU A 718 12.86 19.49 -22.80
C GLU A 718 14.29 20.02 -22.79
N THR A 719 15.28 19.11 -22.84
CA THR A 719 16.70 19.49 -22.89
C THR A 719 17.23 19.46 -24.32
N SER A 720 17.88 20.54 -24.75
CA SER A 720 18.39 20.64 -26.12
C SER A 720 19.71 19.87 -26.30
N GLY A 721 19.65 18.66 -26.88
CA GLY A 721 20.85 17.89 -27.22
C GLY A 721 21.86 18.68 -28.06
N ALA A 722 21.37 19.42 -29.06
CA ALA A 722 22.20 20.23 -29.94
C ALA A 722 22.91 21.41 -29.24
N LEU A 723 22.36 21.92 -28.13
CA LEU A 723 23.07 22.89 -27.29
C LEU A 723 24.27 22.22 -26.62
N ILE A 724 24.04 21.05 -26.02
CA ILE A 724 25.08 20.32 -25.31
C ILE A 724 26.16 19.85 -26.28
N ASP A 725 25.82 19.47 -27.52
CA ASP A 725 26.78 19.16 -28.57
C ASP A 725 27.71 20.35 -28.85
N CYS A 726 27.16 21.57 -28.97
CA CYS A 726 27.94 22.78 -29.21
C CYS A 726 28.90 23.06 -28.05
N LEU A 727 28.43 22.94 -26.80
CA LEU A 727 29.25 23.09 -25.60
C LEU A 727 30.35 22.02 -25.54
N ALA A 728 30.01 20.77 -25.87
CA ALA A 728 30.93 19.64 -25.87
C ALA A 728 32.01 19.79 -26.96
N ALA A 729 31.66 20.32 -28.13
CA ALA A 729 32.60 20.66 -29.19
C ALA A 729 33.54 21.82 -28.82
N GLY A 730 33.20 22.58 -27.78
CA GLY A 730 33.94 23.77 -27.35
C GLY A 730 33.74 24.95 -28.29
N LEU A 731 32.55 25.06 -28.90
CA LEU A 731 32.17 26.25 -29.65
C LEU A 731 31.80 27.40 -28.71
N PRO A 732 32.04 28.66 -29.09
CA PRO A 732 31.39 29.80 -28.46
C PRO A 732 29.88 29.70 -28.72
N VAL A 733 29.07 29.60 -27.66
CA VAL A 733 27.61 29.44 -27.78
C VAL A 733 26.88 30.70 -27.32
N VAL A 734 25.92 31.16 -28.10
CA VAL A 734 24.95 32.22 -27.72
C VAL A 734 23.57 31.61 -27.52
N VAL A 735 22.93 31.94 -26.41
CA VAL A 735 21.56 31.51 -26.05
C VAL A 735 20.77 32.68 -25.49
N ASN A 736 19.44 32.62 -25.51
CA ASN A 736 18.63 33.45 -24.63
C ASN A 736 18.38 32.73 -23.31
N ARG A 737 18.21 33.48 -22.20
CA ARG A 737 17.98 32.92 -20.85
C ARG A 737 16.59 32.28 -20.73
N HIS A 738 16.42 31.11 -21.33
CA HIS A 738 15.14 30.42 -21.38
C HIS A 738 15.29 28.90 -21.11
N GLY A 739 14.42 28.37 -20.26
CA GLY A 739 14.36 26.94 -19.94
C GLY A 739 15.69 26.34 -19.47
N THR A 740 16.10 25.23 -20.08
CA THR A 740 17.33 24.50 -19.72
C THR A 740 18.62 25.30 -20.01
N MET A 741 18.56 26.31 -20.88
CA MET A 741 19.69 27.16 -21.23
C MET A 741 20.16 28.01 -20.04
N SER A 742 19.23 28.40 -19.17
CA SER A 742 19.51 29.22 -17.98
C SER A 742 20.31 28.50 -16.89
N GLN A 743 20.51 27.18 -17.02
CA GLN A 743 21.22 26.35 -16.04
C GLN A 743 22.68 26.12 -16.39
N VAL A 744 23.10 26.49 -17.60
CA VAL A 744 24.51 26.44 -17.99
C VAL A 744 25.22 27.64 -17.37
N PRO A 745 26.39 27.47 -16.72
CA PRO A 745 27.09 28.58 -16.07
C PRO A 745 27.43 29.72 -17.05
N ASP A 746 27.30 30.98 -16.62
CA ASP A 746 27.58 32.20 -17.41
C ASP A 746 29.01 32.26 -18.00
N GLY A 747 29.95 31.45 -17.48
CA GLY A 747 31.31 31.30 -17.99
C GLY A 747 31.47 30.33 -19.17
N CYS A 748 30.43 29.56 -19.50
CA CYS A 748 30.44 28.51 -20.54
C CYS A 748 29.67 28.92 -21.81
N LEU A 749 28.82 29.94 -21.73
CA LEU A 749 28.08 30.46 -22.88
C LEU A 749 27.83 31.97 -22.74
N ARG A 750 27.36 32.62 -23.81
CA ARG A 750 26.87 34.01 -23.78
C ARG A 750 25.35 33.99 -23.77
N ALA A 751 24.76 34.44 -22.66
CA ALA A 751 23.32 34.49 -22.50
C ALA A 751 22.80 35.93 -22.76
N ILE A 752 21.76 36.07 -23.58
CA ILE A 752 20.97 37.30 -23.73
C ILE A 752 19.67 37.20 -22.92
N PRO A 753 18.97 38.33 -22.63
CA PRO A 753 17.68 38.29 -21.95
C PRO A 753 16.68 37.36 -22.63
N GLU A 754 15.74 36.80 -21.86
CA GLU A 754 14.72 35.87 -22.38
C GLU A 754 13.92 36.47 -23.54
N ARG A 755 13.44 37.71 -23.33
CA ARG A 755 12.85 38.55 -24.36
C ARG A 755 13.91 39.53 -24.85
N PHE A 756 14.19 39.51 -26.15
CA PHE A 756 15.26 40.31 -26.74
C PHE A 756 14.88 40.90 -28.10
N GLY A 757 15.47 42.05 -28.42
CA GLY A 757 15.42 42.67 -29.74
C GLY A 757 16.51 42.12 -30.67
N ASP A 758 16.30 42.19 -31.98
CA ASP A 758 17.29 41.72 -32.98
C ASP A 758 18.65 42.44 -32.84
N GLY A 759 18.63 43.70 -32.38
CA GLY A 759 19.84 44.50 -32.13
C GLY A 759 20.70 43.97 -30.98
N GLU A 760 20.10 43.39 -29.94
CA GLU A 760 20.84 42.82 -28.81
C GLU A 760 21.55 41.53 -29.20
N LEU A 761 20.84 40.63 -29.90
CA LEU A 761 21.45 39.42 -30.45
C LEU A 761 22.57 39.78 -31.44
N ARG A 762 22.34 40.77 -32.32
CA ARG A 762 23.36 41.26 -33.26
C ARG A 762 24.60 41.78 -32.54
N ALA A 763 24.45 42.58 -31.48
CA ALA A 763 25.57 43.13 -30.73
C ALA A 763 26.46 42.03 -30.14
N VAL A 764 25.86 40.99 -29.55
CA VAL A 764 26.61 39.85 -28.98
C VAL A 764 27.33 39.04 -30.07
N LEU A 765 26.69 38.81 -31.21
CA LEU A 765 27.32 38.13 -32.34
C LEU A 765 28.49 38.94 -32.91
N GLN A 766 28.33 40.27 -33.03
CA GLN A 766 29.38 41.16 -33.51
C GLN A 766 30.58 41.19 -32.55
N ASP A 767 30.33 41.21 -31.24
CA ASP A 767 31.38 41.19 -30.20
C ASP A 767 32.21 39.89 -30.25
N LEU A 768 31.55 38.73 -30.32
CA LEU A 768 32.23 37.44 -30.44
C LEU A 768 33.01 37.28 -31.76
N LEU A 769 32.55 37.90 -32.85
CA LEU A 769 33.30 37.95 -34.10
C LEU A 769 34.53 38.87 -33.98
N GLN A 770 34.43 39.98 -33.26
CA GLN A 770 35.53 40.95 -33.06
C GLN A 770 36.58 40.46 -32.07
N ASP A 771 36.19 39.67 -31.06
CA ASP A 771 37.10 39.03 -30.11
C ASP A 771 36.99 37.49 -30.12
N PRO A 772 37.64 36.82 -31.11
CA PRO A 772 37.69 35.36 -31.16
C PRO A 772 38.43 34.72 -29.98
N ALA A 773 39.25 35.46 -29.22
CA ALA A 773 39.97 34.91 -28.07
C ALA A 773 39.02 34.68 -26.89
N SER A 774 38.14 35.64 -26.60
CA SER A 774 37.05 35.50 -25.63
C SER A 774 36.13 34.34 -25.99
N GLY A 775 35.77 34.19 -27.27
CA GLY A 775 35.01 33.04 -27.76
C GLY A 775 35.71 31.69 -27.49
N ARG A 776 37.01 31.58 -27.79
CA ARG A 776 37.79 30.35 -27.51
C ARG A 776 37.85 30.02 -26.01
N GLN A 777 37.97 31.03 -25.15
CA GLN A 777 37.96 30.83 -23.70
C GLN A 777 36.60 30.32 -23.21
N LEU A 778 35.50 30.87 -23.75
CA LEU A 778 34.14 30.43 -23.48
C LEU A 778 33.96 28.95 -23.84
N GLY A 779 34.35 28.57 -25.05
CA GLY A 779 34.28 27.19 -25.54
C GLY A 779 35.17 26.22 -24.75
N ALA A 780 36.36 26.65 -24.31
CA ALA A 780 37.22 25.82 -23.48
C ALA A 780 36.59 25.52 -22.11
N ARG A 781 36.03 26.54 -21.45
CA ARG A 781 35.30 26.39 -20.18
C ARG A 781 34.05 25.53 -20.33
N ALA A 782 33.29 25.71 -21.41
CA ALA A 782 32.14 24.87 -21.74
C ALA A 782 32.52 23.39 -21.83
N ARG A 783 33.59 23.09 -22.59
CA ARG A 783 34.07 21.72 -22.78
C ARG A 783 34.58 21.10 -21.47
N GLU A 784 35.16 21.89 -20.59
CA GLU A 784 35.55 21.46 -19.25
C GLU A 784 34.35 21.15 -18.36
N TRP A 785 33.36 22.04 -18.33
CA TRP A 785 32.11 21.82 -17.61
C TRP A 785 31.36 20.57 -18.09
N VAL A 786 31.30 20.33 -19.40
CA VAL A 786 30.71 19.09 -19.96
C VAL A 786 31.46 17.86 -19.46
N ARG A 787 32.80 17.90 -19.40
CA ARG A 787 33.61 16.78 -18.90
C ARG A 787 33.32 16.48 -17.43
N GLU A 788 33.22 17.51 -16.61
CA GLU A 788 33.09 17.39 -15.15
C GLU A 788 31.65 17.09 -14.70
N THR A 789 30.66 17.53 -15.48
CA THR A 789 29.25 17.53 -15.07
C THR A 789 28.41 16.54 -15.87
N LEU A 790 28.66 16.38 -17.17
CA LEU A 790 27.81 15.63 -18.09
C LEU A 790 28.42 14.31 -18.58
N SER A 791 29.61 13.95 -18.08
CA SER A 791 30.32 12.74 -18.53
C SER A 791 29.54 11.46 -18.23
N PRO A 792 29.62 10.42 -19.09
CA PRO A 792 28.93 9.16 -18.89
C PRO A 792 29.18 8.54 -17.52
N GLU A 793 30.41 8.64 -17.01
CA GLU A 793 30.80 8.12 -15.71
C GLU A 793 30.02 8.75 -14.55
N ARG A 794 29.94 10.08 -14.53
CA ARG A 794 29.25 10.81 -13.49
C ARG A 794 27.74 10.60 -13.58
N ILE A 795 27.20 10.65 -14.80
CA ILE A 795 25.77 10.46 -15.01
C ILE A 795 25.35 9.02 -14.67
N GLY A 796 26.13 8.01 -15.03
CA GLY A 796 25.86 6.61 -14.67
C GLY A 796 25.77 6.41 -13.15
N LEU A 797 26.68 7.03 -12.38
CA LEU A 797 26.63 6.99 -10.92
C LEU A 797 25.39 7.70 -10.37
N ALA A 798 25.07 8.90 -10.88
CA ALA A 798 23.88 9.64 -10.46
C ALA A 798 22.58 8.87 -10.74
N TYR A 799 22.51 8.17 -11.88
CA TYR A 799 21.39 7.28 -12.19
C TYR A 799 21.30 6.14 -11.19
N ARG A 800 22.42 5.47 -10.88
CA ARG A 800 22.46 4.41 -9.87
C ARG A 800 21.97 4.92 -8.52
N GLU A 801 22.46 6.06 -8.06
CA GLU A 801 22.05 6.64 -6.78
C GLU A 801 20.56 6.96 -6.76
N ALA A 802 20.02 7.56 -7.82
CA ALA A 802 18.61 7.83 -7.94
C ALA A 802 17.76 6.54 -7.98
N ILE A 803 18.14 5.56 -8.81
CA ILE A 803 17.42 4.30 -8.94
C ILE A 803 17.35 3.58 -7.60
N GLU A 804 18.47 3.36 -6.94
CA GLU A 804 18.49 2.68 -5.64
C GLU A 804 17.69 3.47 -4.59
N ALA A 805 17.85 4.80 -4.54
CA ALA A 805 17.09 5.64 -3.62
C ALA A 805 15.57 5.66 -3.89
N PHE A 806 15.11 5.33 -5.10
CA PHE A 806 13.69 5.16 -5.40
C PHE A 806 13.18 3.78 -4.97
N TYR A 807 13.95 2.72 -5.22
CA TYR A 807 13.60 1.34 -4.87
C TYR A 807 13.67 1.07 -3.35
N ASP A 808 14.53 1.78 -2.62
CA ASP A 808 14.64 1.67 -1.16
C ASP A 808 13.51 2.39 -0.40
N ARG A 809 12.61 3.12 -1.09
CA ARG A 809 11.49 3.83 -0.44
C ARG A 809 10.44 2.84 0.06
N PRO A 810 9.95 2.98 1.30
CA PRO A 810 8.80 2.21 1.78
C PRO A 810 7.61 2.35 0.82
N GLY A 811 7.10 1.23 0.32
CA GLY A 811 5.98 1.18 -0.63
C GLY A 811 6.33 1.51 -2.09
N ALA A 812 7.61 1.44 -2.49
CA ALA A 812 8.05 1.52 -3.90
C ALA A 812 7.38 0.46 -4.80
N PHE A 813 7.13 -0.75 -4.27
CA PHE A 813 6.45 -1.86 -4.95
C PHE A 813 4.91 -1.80 -4.84
N LEU A 814 4.36 -0.93 -3.99
CA LEU A 814 2.92 -0.98 -3.68
C LEU A 814 2.04 -0.15 -4.60
N ARG A 815 2.54 0.34 -5.74
CA ARG A 815 1.75 1.26 -6.58
C ARG A 815 1.73 0.84 -8.05
N LEU A 816 0.52 0.37 -8.39
CA LEU A 816 -0.08 0.07 -9.70
C LEU A 816 0.41 -1.20 -10.39
N GLY A 817 -0.47 -2.20 -10.41
CA GLY A 817 -0.31 -3.48 -11.10
C GLY A 817 0.06 -4.65 -10.19
N ASP A 818 0.70 -4.39 -9.06
CA ASP A 818 1.63 -5.35 -8.45
C ASP A 818 1.06 -6.53 -7.61
N PRO A 819 -0.07 -6.47 -6.86
CA PRO A 819 -0.40 -7.60 -5.98
C PRO A 819 -0.67 -8.90 -6.75
N PHE A 820 -1.24 -8.80 -7.95
CA PHE A 820 -1.74 -9.96 -8.70
C PHE A 820 -0.81 -10.41 -9.83
N HIS A 821 0.29 -9.70 -10.06
CA HIS A 821 1.23 -10.07 -11.12
C HIS A 821 1.96 -11.37 -10.73
N GLY A 822 1.99 -12.33 -11.64
CA GLY A 822 2.53 -13.68 -11.36
C GLY A 822 1.65 -14.59 -10.48
N ALA A 823 0.62 -14.06 -9.81
CA ALA A 823 -0.33 -14.85 -9.03
C ALA A 823 -1.33 -15.58 -9.94
N LEU A 824 -1.37 -16.91 -9.87
CA LEU A 824 -2.41 -17.72 -10.52
C LEU A 824 -3.73 -17.55 -9.77
N LEU A 825 -4.41 -16.42 -9.99
CA LEU A 825 -5.72 -16.19 -9.40
C LEU A 825 -6.75 -17.19 -9.93
N PRO A 826 -7.58 -17.79 -9.05
CA PRO A 826 -8.70 -18.62 -9.46
C PRO A 826 -9.69 -17.83 -10.35
N ARG A 827 -10.46 -18.54 -11.19
CA ARG A 827 -11.55 -17.92 -11.96
C ARG A 827 -12.57 -17.30 -11.01
N GLY A 828 -12.98 -16.06 -11.30
CA GLY A 828 -14.01 -15.32 -10.56
C GLY A 828 -15.10 -14.77 -11.48
N SER A 829 -16.27 -14.49 -10.91
CA SER A 829 -17.35 -13.75 -11.57
C SER A 829 -17.02 -12.27 -11.70
N ALA A 830 -17.78 -11.52 -12.52
CA ALA A 830 -17.62 -10.07 -12.62
C ALA A 830 -17.80 -9.35 -11.26
N GLU A 831 -18.69 -9.87 -10.41
CA GLU A 831 -18.89 -9.37 -9.04
C GLU A 831 -17.66 -9.61 -8.15
N ASP A 832 -17.00 -10.77 -8.30
CA ASP A 832 -15.76 -11.06 -7.59
C ASP A 832 -14.65 -10.09 -7.97
N TRP A 833 -14.47 -9.84 -9.27
CA TRP A 833 -13.46 -8.90 -9.77
C TRP A 833 -13.76 -7.46 -9.38
N ALA A 834 -15.03 -7.06 -9.32
CA ALA A 834 -15.42 -5.76 -8.81
C ALA A 834 -15.04 -5.61 -7.32
N SER A 835 -15.29 -6.63 -6.50
CA SER A 835 -14.90 -6.63 -5.08
C SER A 835 -13.38 -6.59 -4.90
N VAL A 836 -12.62 -7.37 -5.69
CA VAL A 836 -11.15 -7.36 -5.70
C VAL A 836 -10.60 -5.98 -6.09
N ALA A 837 -11.13 -5.36 -7.14
CA ALA A 837 -10.71 -4.03 -7.56
C ALA A 837 -10.98 -2.97 -6.49
N GLN A 838 -12.13 -3.03 -5.82
CA GLN A 838 -12.47 -2.12 -4.71
C GLN A 838 -11.51 -2.29 -3.53
N ALA A 839 -11.22 -3.53 -3.13
CA ALA A 839 -10.26 -3.82 -2.06
C ALA A 839 -8.85 -3.34 -2.43
N SER A 840 -8.39 -3.62 -3.65
CA SER A 840 -7.08 -3.16 -4.14
C SER A 840 -6.95 -1.64 -4.08
N LEU A 841 -7.98 -0.90 -4.52
CA LEU A 841 -7.99 0.57 -4.47
C LEU A 841 -8.01 1.12 -3.04
N ALA A 842 -8.64 0.41 -2.10
CA ALA A 842 -8.70 0.82 -0.71
C ALA A 842 -7.35 0.65 0.03
N ASN A 843 -6.56 -0.35 -0.32
CA ASN A 843 -5.21 -0.55 0.24
C ASN A 843 -4.16 0.31 -0.46
N PHE A 844 -4.26 0.39 -1.78
CA PHE A 844 -3.26 0.99 -2.66
C PHE A 844 -3.90 2.07 -3.52
N PRO A 845 -4.38 3.18 -2.91
CA PRO A 845 -4.94 4.26 -3.68
C PRO A 845 -3.86 4.81 -4.64
N PRO A 846 -4.19 5.01 -5.92
CA PRO A 846 -3.25 5.58 -6.87
C PRO A 846 -2.77 6.95 -6.38
N ARG A 847 -1.50 7.29 -6.62
CA ARG A 847 -1.01 8.67 -6.38
C ARG A 847 -1.83 9.62 -7.26
N ARG A 848 -2.62 10.49 -6.62
CA ARG A 848 -3.44 11.50 -7.29
C ARG A 848 -3.63 12.71 -6.37
N PRO A 849 -3.87 13.91 -6.93
CA PRO A 849 -4.27 15.07 -6.13
C PRO A 849 -5.58 14.79 -5.38
N PRO A 850 -5.84 15.45 -4.24
CA PRO A 850 -7.10 15.34 -3.52
C PRO A 850 -8.28 15.75 -4.40
N PHE A 851 -9.44 15.14 -4.14
CA PHE A 851 -10.69 15.45 -4.83
C PHE A 851 -11.65 16.21 -3.94
N LEU A 852 -12.24 17.26 -4.52
CA LEU A 852 -13.50 17.85 -4.11
C LEU A 852 -14.61 17.17 -4.92
N PHE A 853 -15.33 16.25 -4.28
CA PHE A 853 -16.51 15.64 -4.84
C PHE A 853 -17.73 16.54 -4.62
N LEU A 854 -18.45 16.86 -5.68
CA LEU A 854 -19.67 17.66 -5.62
C LEU A 854 -20.88 16.72 -5.74
N ASP A 855 -21.65 16.58 -4.66
CA ASP A 855 -22.82 15.70 -4.67
C ASP A 855 -23.96 16.34 -5.48
N VAL A 856 -24.17 15.82 -6.69
CA VAL A 856 -25.21 16.24 -7.63
C VAL A 856 -26.38 15.25 -7.70
N THR A 857 -26.54 14.41 -6.67
CA THR A 857 -27.62 13.40 -6.62
C THR A 857 -28.99 14.01 -6.84
N ASP A 858 -29.27 15.11 -6.15
CA ASP A 858 -30.55 15.84 -6.22
C ASP A 858 -30.45 17.07 -7.15
N GLY A 859 -29.40 17.15 -7.96
CA GLY A 859 -29.02 18.34 -8.71
C GLY A 859 -28.19 19.34 -7.90
N TRP A 860 -27.40 20.17 -8.59
CA TRP A 860 -26.68 21.27 -7.96
C TRP A 860 -27.55 22.56 -7.98
N PRO A 861 -27.69 23.30 -6.86
CA PRO A 861 -28.64 24.41 -6.78
C PRO A 861 -28.39 25.58 -7.73
N ASP A 862 -27.12 25.93 -7.98
CA ASP A 862 -26.70 27.05 -8.85
C ASP A 862 -25.75 26.55 -9.96
N PRO A 863 -26.20 26.46 -11.22
CA PRO A 863 -25.35 26.05 -12.34
C PRO A 863 -24.10 26.91 -12.54
N ALA A 864 -24.16 28.21 -12.23
CA ALA A 864 -23.02 29.11 -12.35
C ALA A 864 -22.00 28.87 -11.23
N GLU A 865 -22.45 28.51 -10.03
CA GLU A 865 -21.58 28.05 -8.94
C GLU A 865 -20.93 26.72 -9.28
N LEU A 866 -21.69 25.77 -9.83
CA LEU A 866 -21.15 24.50 -10.31
C LEU A 866 -20.05 24.72 -11.35
N GLU A 867 -20.29 25.59 -12.34
CA GLU A 867 -19.28 25.93 -13.34
C GLU A 867 -18.02 26.55 -12.69
N ARG A 868 -18.18 27.50 -11.75
CA ARG A 868 -17.04 28.11 -11.02
C ARG A 868 -16.23 27.08 -10.23
N LEU A 869 -16.89 26.15 -9.55
CA LEU A 869 -16.23 25.09 -8.77
C LEU A 869 -15.51 24.10 -9.69
N LEU A 870 -16.12 23.68 -10.79
CA LEU A 870 -15.48 22.80 -11.78
C LEU A 870 -14.29 23.47 -12.48
N LEU A 871 -14.31 24.81 -12.59
CA LEU A 871 -13.23 25.64 -13.13
C LEU A 871 -12.13 25.97 -12.13
N ALA A 872 -12.26 25.58 -10.86
CA ALA A 872 -11.23 25.84 -9.87
C ALA A 872 -9.90 25.19 -10.31
N HIS A 873 -8.88 26.03 -10.55
CA HIS A 873 -7.59 25.66 -11.13
C HIS A 873 -6.43 25.40 -10.11
N PRO A 874 -6.61 25.13 -8.80
CA PRO A 874 -5.45 24.73 -8.00
C PRO A 874 -4.82 23.46 -8.60
N PRO A 875 -3.53 23.45 -8.99
CA PRO A 875 -2.88 22.26 -9.56
C PRO A 875 -3.01 21.03 -8.66
N ALA A 876 -3.12 21.28 -7.35
CA ALA A 876 -3.27 20.31 -6.27
C ALA A 876 -4.73 19.91 -5.95
N LEU A 877 -5.73 20.28 -6.75
CA LEU A 877 -7.13 19.90 -6.52
C LEU A 877 -7.79 19.35 -7.79
N ARG A 878 -8.64 18.33 -7.64
CA ARG A 878 -9.57 17.90 -8.69
C ARG A 878 -10.99 18.08 -8.20
N VAL A 879 -11.86 18.61 -9.06
CA VAL A 879 -13.27 18.82 -8.73
C VAL A 879 -14.10 17.91 -9.63
N GLU A 880 -14.85 17.00 -9.02
CA GLU A 880 -15.59 15.96 -9.74
C GLU A 880 -17.04 15.89 -9.24
N PRO A 881 -18.04 16.03 -10.12
CA PRO A 881 -19.43 15.79 -9.73
C PRO A 881 -19.66 14.30 -9.49
N VAL A 882 -20.46 13.98 -8.46
CA VAL A 882 -20.78 12.61 -8.08
C VAL A 882 -22.27 12.46 -7.81
N ARG A 883 -22.81 11.26 -8.05
CA ARG A 883 -24.21 10.92 -7.80
C ARG A 883 -24.30 9.61 -7.02
N PHE A 884 -25.23 9.56 -6.07
CA PHE A 884 -25.65 8.33 -5.41
C PHE A 884 -26.67 7.60 -6.28
N GLU A 885 -26.43 6.32 -6.54
CA GLU A 885 -27.31 5.46 -7.32
C GLU A 885 -27.70 4.22 -6.51
N MET A 886 -28.96 3.79 -6.65
CA MET A 886 -29.44 2.51 -6.13
C MET A 886 -29.25 1.42 -7.18
N PRO A 887 -28.97 0.16 -6.78
CA PRO A 887 -29.00 -0.96 -7.72
C PRO A 887 -30.37 -1.07 -8.38
N ALA A 888 -30.41 -1.43 -9.67
CA ALA A 888 -31.67 -1.83 -10.30
C ALA A 888 -32.20 -3.09 -9.58
N GLU A 889 -33.49 -3.12 -9.24
CA GLU A 889 -34.12 -4.27 -8.60
C GLU A 889 -34.21 -5.45 -9.58
N ASP A 890 -33.23 -6.35 -9.57
CA ASP A 890 -33.44 -7.70 -10.08
C ASP A 890 -34.13 -8.52 -8.96
N GLY A 891 -35.39 -8.89 -9.19
CA GLY A 891 -36.34 -9.42 -8.20
C GLY A 891 -36.03 -10.78 -7.57
N ALA A 892 -34.87 -10.94 -6.93
CA ALA A 892 -34.54 -12.11 -6.11
C ALA A 892 -34.75 -11.80 -4.61
N THR A 893 -35.83 -12.34 -4.04
CA THR A 893 -36.08 -12.33 -2.59
C THR A 893 -35.03 -13.14 -1.84
N LEU A 894 -34.30 -12.49 -0.91
CA LEU A 894 -33.39 -13.13 0.03
C LEU A 894 -34.16 -13.89 1.14
N PRO A 895 -33.61 -15.00 1.67
CA PRO A 895 -34.24 -15.76 2.74
C PRO A 895 -34.35 -14.97 4.05
N ALA A 896 -35.42 -15.21 4.81
CA ALA A 896 -35.71 -14.50 6.05
C ALA A 896 -34.62 -14.72 7.11
N GLY A 897 -33.92 -13.64 7.51
CA GLY A 897 -32.91 -13.66 8.57
C GLY A 897 -31.59 -12.99 8.20
N THR A 898 -31.32 -12.75 6.92
CA THR A 898 -30.16 -11.97 6.45
C THR A 898 -30.57 -10.51 6.26
N ARG A 899 -30.04 -9.60 7.10
CA ARG A 899 -30.05 -8.16 6.79
C ARG A 899 -29.04 -7.91 5.67
N ALA A 900 -29.46 -8.04 4.42
CA ALA A 900 -28.71 -7.44 3.32
C ALA A 900 -28.91 -5.92 3.39
N ALA A 901 -27.82 -5.18 3.62
CA ALA A 901 -27.84 -3.74 3.39
C ALA A 901 -28.05 -3.51 1.88
N PRO A 902 -29.07 -2.77 1.44
CA PRO A 902 -29.22 -2.44 0.03
C PRO A 902 -28.06 -1.51 -0.37
N ALA A 903 -27.11 -2.01 -1.15
CA ALA A 903 -25.87 -1.30 -1.45
C ALA A 903 -26.06 -0.27 -2.59
N GLY A 904 -26.73 0.84 -2.30
CA GLY A 904 -26.55 2.05 -3.10
C GLY A 904 -25.12 2.57 -2.98
N ALA A 905 -24.56 3.14 -4.04
CA ALA A 905 -23.17 3.60 -4.09
C ALA A 905 -23.03 4.94 -4.82
N TYR A 906 -21.99 5.71 -4.48
CA TYR A 906 -21.63 6.90 -5.23
C TYR A 906 -20.83 6.55 -6.48
N ARG A 907 -21.10 7.27 -7.58
CA ARG A 907 -20.35 7.23 -8.83
C ARG A 907 -20.00 8.64 -9.28
N THR A 908 -18.95 8.80 -10.09
CA THR A 908 -18.73 10.05 -10.84
C THR A 908 -19.92 10.30 -11.78
N ALA A 909 -20.26 11.56 -11.97
CA ALA A 909 -21.42 12.00 -12.76
C ALA A 909 -21.00 13.01 -13.84
N PRO A 910 -20.10 12.65 -14.78
CA PRO A 910 -19.62 13.57 -15.83
C PRO A 910 -20.76 14.12 -16.68
N GLU A 911 -21.87 13.40 -16.79
CA GLU A 911 -23.06 13.83 -17.52
C GLU A 911 -23.75 15.06 -16.91
N ALA A 912 -23.52 15.34 -15.63
CA ALA A 912 -23.98 16.57 -14.99
C ALA A 912 -23.26 17.82 -15.56
N VAL A 913 -22.10 17.66 -16.18
CA VAL A 913 -21.29 18.74 -16.75
C VAL A 913 -21.64 18.99 -18.22
N PHE A 914 -22.11 17.97 -18.96
CA PHE A 914 -22.39 18.10 -20.40
C PHE A 914 -23.35 19.25 -20.77
N PRO A 915 -24.41 19.57 -19.99
CA PRO A 915 -25.24 20.75 -20.26
C PRO A 915 -24.46 22.07 -20.19
N LEU A 916 -23.49 22.18 -19.29
CA LEU A 916 -22.62 23.37 -19.17
C LEU A 916 -21.67 23.48 -20.37
N LEU A 917 -21.22 22.35 -20.90
CA LEU A 917 -20.29 22.29 -22.03
C LEU A 917 -20.98 22.42 -23.40
N GLY A 918 -22.30 22.25 -23.45
CA GLY A 918 -23.07 22.17 -24.70
C GLY A 918 -22.73 20.96 -25.56
N ARG A 919 -21.98 19.98 -25.03
CA ARG A 919 -21.50 18.79 -25.76
C ARG A 919 -21.37 17.60 -24.82
N ARG A 920 -21.69 16.40 -25.33
CA ARG A 920 -21.45 15.11 -24.66
C ARG A 920 -20.16 14.48 -25.17
N PHE A 921 -19.51 13.70 -24.32
CA PHE A 921 -18.29 12.96 -24.64
C PHE A 921 -18.50 11.47 -24.35
N ALA A 922 -18.20 10.60 -25.32
CA ALA A 922 -18.46 9.17 -25.19
C ALA A 922 -17.54 8.49 -24.15
N ASP A 923 -16.30 8.95 -24.05
CA ASP A 923 -15.27 8.37 -23.16
C ASP A 923 -15.37 8.83 -21.70
N LEU A 924 -16.18 9.85 -21.40
CA LEU A 924 -16.41 10.35 -20.05
C LEU A 924 -17.68 9.71 -19.47
N VAL A 925 -17.54 8.50 -18.94
CA VAL A 925 -18.64 7.70 -18.36
C VAL A 925 -18.62 7.67 -16.83
N PRO A 926 -19.78 7.49 -16.15
CA PRO A 926 -19.86 7.28 -14.71
C PRO A 926 -19.00 6.11 -14.22
N ARG A 927 -18.20 6.33 -13.18
CA ARG A 927 -17.32 5.31 -12.56
C ARG A 927 -17.58 5.23 -11.05
N PRO A 928 -17.43 4.05 -10.42
CA PRO A 928 -17.51 3.92 -8.97
C PRO A 928 -16.60 4.91 -8.24
N LEU A 929 -17.14 5.58 -7.22
CA LEU A 929 -16.38 6.54 -6.43
C LEU A 929 -15.36 5.82 -5.55
N CYS A 930 -14.09 6.20 -5.65
CA CYS A 930 -12.99 5.61 -4.88
C CYS A 930 -12.27 6.70 -4.07
N PRO A 931 -12.83 7.13 -2.92
CA PRO A 931 -12.23 8.20 -2.13
C PRO A 931 -10.90 7.76 -1.51
N ALA A 932 -10.02 8.73 -1.26
CA ALA A 932 -8.78 8.56 -0.49
C ALA A 932 -8.75 9.53 0.70
N PRO A 933 -7.95 9.26 1.74
CA PRO A 933 -7.72 10.21 2.82
C PRO A 933 -7.30 11.59 2.29
N GLY A 934 -8.02 12.64 2.72
CA GLY A 934 -7.80 14.02 2.27
C GLY A 934 -8.75 14.50 1.16
N ASP A 935 -9.57 13.62 0.59
CA ASP A 935 -10.71 13.98 -0.25
C ASP A 935 -11.84 14.61 0.58
N LEU A 936 -12.67 15.43 -0.07
CA LEU A 936 -13.85 16.05 0.53
C LEU A 936 -15.08 15.83 -0.35
N LEU A 937 -16.19 15.37 0.23
CA LEU A 937 -17.51 15.35 -0.41
C LEU A 937 -18.34 16.53 0.11
N LEU A 938 -18.65 17.48 -0.78
CA LEU A 938 -19.49 18.64 -0.51
C LEU A 938 -20.93 18.38 -0.98
N ARG A 939 -21.88 18.49 -0.05
CA ARG A 939 -23.30 18.25 -0.29
C ARG A 939 -24.10 19.56 -0.26
N PRO A 940 -25.08 19.75 -1.16
CA PRO A 940 -26.07 20.83 -1.03
C PRO A 940 -26.85 20.74 0.29
N LEU A 941 -27.29 21.86 0.84
CA LEU A 941 -28.21 21.87 1.99
C LEU A 941 -29.52 21.18 1.57
N ALA A 942 -29.83 20.02 2.15
CA ALA A 942 -31.00 19.25 1.79
C ALA A 942 -31.58 18.51 3.02
N SER A 943 -32.83 18.05 2.87
CA SER A 943 -33.49 17.16 3.84
C SER A 943 -32.64 15.94 4.20
N PRO A 944 -32.83 15.32 5.39
CA PRO A 944 -32.03 14.17 5.81
C PRO A 944 -32.00 13.08 4.74
N PRO A 945 -30.82 12.60 4.33
CA PRO A 945 -30.73 11.63 3.24
C PRO A 945 -31.42 10.32 3.65
N ALA A 946 -32.00 9.61 2.67
CA ALA A 946 -32.58 8.29 2.87
C ALA A 946 -31.57 7.32 3.53
N GLU A 947 -32.07 6.29 4.22
CA GLU A 947 -31.24 5.39 5.03
C GLU A 947 -30.10 4.72 4.24
N ALA A 948 -30.38 4.29 3.01
CA ALA A 948 -29.38 3.71 2.11
C ALA A 948 -28.24 4.69 1.78
N ARG A 949 -28.55 5.97 1.56
CA ARG A 949 -27.54 7.02 1.29
C ARG A 949 -26.73 7.36 2.54
N ARG A 950 -27.30 7.29 3.74
CA ARG A 950 -26.54 7.44 5.01
C ARG A 950 -25.47 6.36 5.17
N TRP A 951 -25.78 5.12 4.79
CA TRP A 951 -24.81 4.03 4.80
C TRP A 951 -23.65 4.25 3.84
N ALA A 952 -23.95 4.70 2.61
CA ALA A 952 -22.92 5.03 1.63
C ALA A 952 -22.02 6.18 2.12
N LEU A 953 -22.59 7.24 2.71
CA LEU A 953 -21.82 8.35 3.29
C LEU A 953 -20.87 7.88 4.41
N ARG A 954 -21.34 7.06 5.35
CA ARG A 954 -20.49 6.46 6.40
C ARG A 954 -19.38 5.59 5.83
N ALA A 955 -19.64 4.89 4.73
CA ALA A 955 -18.62 4.10 4.06
C ALA A 955 -17.52 4.98 3.43
N LEU A 956 -17.85 6.17 2.92
CA LEU A 956 -16.86 7.14 2.45
C LEU A 956 -16.02 7.72 3.61
N GLU A 957 -16.65 8.04 4.75
CA GLU A 957 -15.95 8.52 5.97
C GLU A 957 -14.95 7.50 6.49
N ARG A 958 -15.32 6.21 6.58
CA ARG A 958 -14.41 5.13 6.99
C ARG A 958 -13.21 4.95 6.06
N ARG A 959 -13.28 5.46 4.83
CA ARG A 959 -12.18 5.49 3.85
C ARG A 959 -11.36 6.79 3.91
N GLY A 960 -11.64 7.66 4.88
CA GLY A 960 -10.92 8.93 5.10
C GLY A 960 -11.44 10.11 4.29
N CYS A 961 -12.62 10.02 3.66
CA CYS A 961 -13.26 11.15 2.98
C CYS A 961 -13.91 12.10 3.99
N VAL A 962 -13.63 13.39 3.90
CA VAL A 962 -14.27 14.41 4.75
C VAL A 962 -15.65 14.75 4.18
N LEU A 963 -16.71 14.64 4.99
CA LEU A 963 -18.05 15.08 4.59
C LEU A 963 -18.31 16.52 5.04
N ALA A 964 -18.83 17.35 4.13
CA ALA A 964 -19.24 18.71 4.43
C ALA A 964 -20.58 19.07 3.78
N GLU A 965 -21.32 19.97 4.41
CA GLU A 965 -22.59 20.50 3.91
C GLU A 965 -22.47 21.98 3.53
N ARG A 966 -23.12 22.37 2.44
CA ARG A 966 -23.17 23.76 1.96
C ARG A 966 -24.20 24.54 2.77
N GLY A 967 -23.77 25.32 3.76
CA GLY A 967 -24.58 26.17 4.63
C GLY A 967 -25.27 27.35 3.93
N ALA A 968 -26.20 28.01 4.64
CA ALA A 968 -26.84 29.25 4.17
C ALA A 968 -25.79 30.35 3.97
N GLY A 969 -25.71 30.91 2.76
CA GLY A 969 -24.67 31.87 2.35
C GLY A 969 -23.42 31.25 1.70
N GLY A 970 -23.42 29.95 1.38
CA GLY A 970 -22.34 29.30 0.63
C GLY A 970 -21.14 28.82 1.47
N ARG A 971 -21.20 28.94 2.81
CA ARG A 971 -20.14 28.45 3.71
C ARG A 971 -20.25 26.94 3.91
N ALA A 972 -19.15 26.21 3.79
CA ALA A 972 -19.10 24.78 4.10
C ALA A 972 -19.07 24.55 5.62
N VAL A 973 -19.96 23.68 6.12
CA VAL A 973 -19.99 23.23 7.51
C VAL A 973 -19.57 21.75 7.52
N PRO A 974 -18.44 21.38 8.17
CA PRO A 974 -18.03 19.99 8.25
C PRO A 974 -19.01 19.19 9.13
N ALA A 975 -19.08 17.88 8.94
CA ALA A 975 -19.76 16.99 9.87
C ALA A 975 -19.21 17.14 11.31
N ALA A 976 -20.05 16.90 12.32
CA ALA A 976 -19.68 17.12 13.72
C ALA A 976 -18.38 16.38 14.11
N GLY A 977 -17.38 17.13 14.56
CA GLY A 977 -16.07 16.59 14.96
C GLY A 977 -14.99 16.56 13.87
N ALA A 978 -15.30 16.86 12.61
CA ALA A 978 -14.34 16.87 11.51
C ALA A 978 -13.76 18.27 11.24
N SER A 979 -12.47 18.35 10.91
CA SER A 979 -11.84 19.58 10.39
C SER A 979 -11.80 19.57 8.87
N LEU A 980 -12.14 20.69 8.22
CA LEU A 980 -11.98 20.84 6.78
C LEU A 980 -10.48 20.74 6.40
N PRO A 981 -10.12 20.07 5.28
CA PRO A 981 -8.75 20.01 4.81
C PRO A 981 -8.14 21.41 4.62
N GLY A 982 -6.86 21.59 4.95
CA GLY A 982 -6.19 22.90 4.88
C GLY A 982 -6.25 23.53 3.47
N TRP A 983 -6.16 22.73 2.41
CA TRP A 983 -6.31 23.19 1.03
C TRP A 983 -7.71 23.73 0.73
N PHE A 984 -8.75 23.14 1.34
CA PHE A 984 -10.14 23.54 1.13
C PHE A 984 -10.48 24.84 1.89
N GLN A 985 -9.91 25.01 3.09
CA GLN A 985 -10.02 26.26 3.84
C GLN A 985 -9.41 27.44 3.06
N GLY A 986 -8.29 27.22 2.37
CA GLY A 986 -7.69 28.20 1.46
C GLY A 986 -8.61 28.58 0.30
N LEU A 987 -9.33 27.60 -0.28
CA LEU A 987 -10.27 27.82 -1.38
C LEU A 987 -11.51 28.64 -0.97
N LEU A 988 -11.93 28.57 0.29
CA LEU A 988 -13.03 29.39 0.83
C LEU A 988 -12.62 30.85 1.12
N SER A 989 -11.31 31.12 1.20
CA SER A 989 -10.76 32.44 1.49
C SER A 989 -10.42 33.27 0.23
N SER A 990 -10.37 32.61 -0.93
CA SER A 990 -10.19 33.19 -2.28
C SER A 990 -11.52 33.30 -3.01
#